data_AF-A0A4R0YD29-F1
#
_entry.id   AF-A0A4R0YD29-F1
#
_cell.length_a   1.000
_cell.length_b   1.000
_cell.length_c   1.000
_cell.angle_alpha   90.00
_cell.angle_beta   90.00
_cell.angle_gamma   90.00
#
_symmetry.space_group_name_H-M   'P 1'
#
loop_
_entity.id
_entity.type
_entity.pdbx_description
1 polymer ?
#
loop_
_entity_poly.entity_id
_entity_poly.type
_entity_poly.pdbx_seq_one_letter_code
_entity_poly.pdbx_strand_id
1 'polypeptide(L)'
;MEAGTLPVRELATIAVREGQRPRPVYGAHKWFARRLGSAFRALLLASTLPPNGDFWAAYETGVSLEGITLLDPFVGGGTSCVEGQRLGARCLGTDVDPVAVAVSRFQGRMHALGDLVQPLARLSAEVGAEVERFHKRPDNRLILHHFWVQVVECRGCGLLYDAQPHHVLAAEVGKPERHVFCGQCDQVHLRPVGEEVLACDACGASTEIAKGAVVFGTATCPHCGLVERLIDLSERTGVPPRFRLFATESIPPNRSGRAVPMTERQFQKADEHDFRLLDAAAAMLKTLLADGGPGLPDRIIPNEGRADDRLIRYGYRRYIELFNDRQRLHLLLLARAITALPEGLEREALAIAFSDHLKSLNMMAGYAFGYRRISPLFALRAFRHIPRPVELNPWVPGTGRGGFPNAVRSVQRAARWALSPVEYNPAGGFFPPRQEKKGEVDVRHVPASHLAHVPDGSVDLLLTDPPYFDNIAYSELADFFLPWQRMLGLVDSPEVPGLPPDQLAAPGRSDAEGDVFREKLGACFAEVSRKMKDGALGVFTYQHRTAVGWERLASALASSPLRVVNVFPLAGDVGTSLHKHDESISWDAVLVVRKDVALKRRSKPANVDVIAAAGMVERWSRVLDDLTSPRFRKADQDNLWRAALVASSLSNGSGPIALSDALKLPWDASLGIAGETGPEKLQAAALATSPAS
;
A
#
# COMPACT_ATOMS: atom_id res chain seq x y z
N MET A 1 -26.67 -0.91 -12.37
CA MET A 1 -26.13 -1.64 -11.20
C MET A 1 -27.01 -2.82 -10.76
N GLU A 2 -28.28 -2.57 -10.39
CA GLU A 2 -29.19 -3.60 -9.83
C GLU A 2 -29.58 -4.69 -10.84
N ALA A 3 -29.67 -4.37 -12.12
CA ALA A 3 -30.00 -5.33 -13.17
C ALA A 3 -28.90 -6.37 -13.45
N GLY A 4 -27.71 -6.22 -12.87
CA GLY A 4 -26.59 -7.14 -13.10
C GLY A 4 -25.99 -7.08 -14.51
N THR A 5 -26.22 -6.00 -15.25
CA THR A 5 -25.81 -5.80 -16.65
C THR A 5 -24.49 -5.04 -16.82
N LEU A 6 -23.73 -4.86 -15.73
CA LEU A 6 -22.42 -4.19 -15.80
C LEU A 6 -21.44 -5.04 -16.62
N PRO A 7 -20.69 -4.45 -17.58
CA PRO A 7 -19.74 -5.20 -18.41
C PRO A 7 -18.44 -5.52 -17.65
N VAL A 8 -18.55 -6.42 -16.67
CA VAL A 8 -17.47 -6.80 -15.74
C VAL A 8 -16.25 -7.38 -16.48
N ARG A 9 -16.48 -8.13 -17.56
CA ARG A 9 -15.41 -8.78 -18.34
C ARG A 9 -14.47 -7.74 -18.97
N GLU A 10 -15.03 -6.76 -19.65
CA GLU A 10 -14.30 -5.67 -20.29
C GLU A 10 -13.66 -4.73 -19.26
N LEU A 11 -14.33 -4.49 -18.13
CA LEU A 11 -13.76 -3.73 -17.01
C LEU A 11 -12.53 -4.44 -16.41
N ALA A 12 -12.48 -5.77 -16.43
CA ALA A 12 -11.29 -6.52 -15.99
C ALA A 12 -10.09 -6.25 -16.91
N THR A 13 -10.29 -6.14 -18.23
CA THR A 13 -9.24 -5.73 -19.17
C THR A 13 -8.70 -4.34 -18.86
N ILE A 14 -9.59 -3.38 -18.54
CA ILE A 14 -9.17 -2.05 -18.08
C ILE A 14 -8.39 -2.14 -16.76
N ALA A 15 -8.86 -2.96 -15.82
CA ALA A 15 -8.24 -3.13 -14.52
C ALA A 15 -6.78 -3.59 -14.67
N VAL A 16 -6.48 -4.60 -15.51
CA VAL A 16 -5.09 -5.06 -15.76
C VAL A 16 -4.20 -3.91 -16.23
N ARG A 17 -4.70 -3.13 -17.17
CA ARG A 17 -3.96 -2.00 -17.76
C ARG A 17 -3.69 -0.92 -16.71
N GLU A 18 -4.66 -0.61 -15.86
CA GLU A 18 -4.47 0.31 -14.74
C GLU A 18 -3.51 -0.25 -13.69
N GLY A 19 -3.58 -1.55 -13.38
CA GLY A 19 -2.65 -2.21 -12.46
C GLY A 19 -1.19 -2.16 -12.91
N GLN A 20 -0.95 -2.21 -14.22
CA GLN A 20 0.39 -2.08 -14.81
C GLN A 20 0.84 -0.62 -14.93
N ARG A 21 -0.07 0.28 -15.29
CA ARG A 21 0.18 1.72 -15.40
C ARG A 21 -0.88 2.46 -14.58
N PRO A 22 -0.66 2.67 -13.27
CA PRO A 22 -1.64 3.33 -12.41
C PRO A 22 -1.92 4.78 -12.82
N ARG A 23 -3.11 5.28 -12.47
CA ARG A 23 -3.46 6.70 -12.68
C ARG A 23 -2.50 7.59 -11.89
N PRO A 24 -1.94 8.66 -12.50
CA PRO A 24 -0.97 9.54 -11.84
C PRO A 24 -1.46 10.17 -10.53
N VAL A 25 -2.75 10.53 -10.41
CA VAL A 25 -3.30 11.14 -9.18
C VAL A 25 -3.03 10.28 -7.94
N TYR A 26 -3.17 8.96 -8.09
CA TYR A 26 -2.93 7.98 -7.04
C TYR A 26 -1.44 7.61 -6.89
N GLY A 27 -0.56 8.23 -7.67
CA GLY A 27 0.90 8.09 -7.59
C GLY A 27 1.60 9.22 -6.86
N ALA A 28 0.86 10.23 -6.37
CA ALA A 28 1.45 11.34 -5.61
C ALA A 28 1.98 10.91 -4.23
N HIS A 29 1.28 9.98 -3.58
CA HIS A 29 1.68 9.40 -2.30
C HIS A 29 1.22 7.94 -2.19
N LYS A 30 2.06 7.12 -1.56
CA LYS A 30 1.80 5.70 -1.27
C LYS A 30 0.74 5.56 -0.18
N TRP A 31 -0.44 5.06 -0.58
CA TRP A 31 -1.40 4.44 0.33
C TRP A 31 -1.49 2.93 0.08
N PHE A 32 -1.76 2.15 1.12
CA PHE A 32 -1.68 0.69 1.08
C PHE A 32 -3.01 0.02 0.72
N ALA A 33 -4.13 0.67 1.03
CA ALA A 33 -5.49 0.20 0.79
C ALA A 33 -6.14 1.04 -0.32
N ARG A 34 -5.79 0.78 -1.58
CA ARG A 34 -6.30 1.56 -2.70
C ARG A 34 -6.86 0.66 -3.80
N ARG A 35 -8.10 0.93 -4.17
CA ARG A 35 -8.77 0.35 -5.34
C ARG A 35 -8.54 1.16 -6.60
N LEU A 36 -8.70 0.48 -7.74
CA LEU A 36 -8.49 1.06 -9.06
C LEU A 36 -9.53 2.15 -9.33
N GLY A 37 -9.07 3.28 -9.85
CA GLY A 37 -9.94 4.39 -10.22
C GLY A 37 -10.93 4.01 -11.30
N SER A 38 -10.55 3.15 -12.26
CA SER A 38 -11.46 2.65 -13.30
C SER A 38 -12.63 1.86 -12.72
N ALA A 39 -12.37 1.02 -11.72
CA ALA A 39 -13.38 0.24 -11.04
C ALA A 39 -14.37 1.16 -10.32
N PHE A 40 -13.88 2.13 -9.53
CA PHE A 40 -14.74 3.05 -8.79
C PHE A 40 -15.49 4.01 -9.72
N ARG A 41 -14.86 4.49 -10.80
CA ARG A 41 -15.55 5.23 -11.87
C ARG A 41 -16.69 4.40 -12.46
N ALA A 42 -16.45 3.13 -12.80
CA ALA A 42 -17.48 2.24 -13.34
C ALA A 42 -18.64 2.05 -12.35
N LEU A 43 -18.33 1.87 -11.06
CA LEU A 43 -19.35 1.74 -10.01
C LEU A 43 -20.18 3.01 -9.85
N LEU A 44 -19.56 4.19 -9.86
CA LEU A 44 -20.27 5.48 -9.81
C LEU A 44 -21.22 5.65 -10.98
N LEU A 45 -20.74 5.46 -12.20
CA LEU A 45 -21.56 5.61 -13.41
C LEU A 45 -22.73 4.61 -13.43
N ALA A 46 -22.45 3.34 -13.14
CA ALA A 46 -23.48 2.32 -13.17
C ALA A 46 -24.52 2.46 -12.05
N SER A 47 -24.20 3.21 -10.99
CA SER A 47 -25.13 3.52 -9.89
C SER A 47 -26.14 4.59 -10.25
N THR A 48 -25.87 5.40 -11.27
CA THR A 48 -26.76 6.49 -11.70
C THR A 48 -27.45 6.25 -13.04
N LEU A 49 -27.09 5.16 -13.74
CA LEU A 49 -27.73 4.77 -15.00
C LEU A 49 -29.04 4.01 -14.77
N PRO A 50 -30.06 4.21 -15.64
CA PRO A 50 -31.24 3.36 -15.67
C PRO A 50 -30.88 1.92 -16.10
N PRO A 51 -31.74 0.91 -15.84
CA PRO A 51 -31.45 -0.49 -16.16
C PRO A 51 -31.02 -0.78 -17.61
N ASN A 52 -31.57 -0.03 -18.57
CA ASN A 52 -31.26 -0.15 -20.00
C ASN A 52 -30.34 0.98 -20.51
N GLY A 53 -29.66 1.69 -19.62
CA GLY A 53 -28.73 2.75 -19.98
C GLY A 53 -27.47 2.21 -20.65
N ASP A 54 -26.93 2.96 -21.61
CA ASP A 54 -25.67 2.62 -22.27
C ASP A 54 -24.49 2.95 -21.34
N PHE A 55 -23.92 1.91 -20.74
CA PHE A 55 -22.77 2.03 -19.84
C PHE A 55 -21.53 2.57 -20.54
N TRP A 56 -21.24 2.13 -21.77
CA TRP A 56 -20.00 2.51 -22.45
C TRP A 56 -20.07 3.95 -22.94
N ALA A 57 -21.22 4.37 -23.47
CA ALA A 57 -21.46 5.78 -23.76
C ALA A 57 -21.28 6.64 -22.51
N ALA A 58 -21.81 6.23 -21.35
CA ALA A 58 -21.61 6.94 -20.08
C ALA A 58 -20.15 6.93 -19.60
N TYR A 59 -19.42 5.84 -19.80
CA TYR A 59 -18.01 5.71 -19.43
C TYR A 59 -17.12 6.63 -20.26
N GLU A 60 -17.39 6.72 -21.56
CA GLU A 60 -16.67 7.55 -22.53
C GLU A 60 -17.04 9.03 -22.41
N THR A 61 -18.33 9.34 -22.50
CA THR A 61 -18.84 10.71 -22.56
C THR A 61 -19.11 11.35 -21.20
N GLY A 62 -19.01 10.58 -20.11
CA GLY A 62 -19.26 11.04 -18.75
C GLY A 62 -20.75 11.22 -18.42
N VAL A 63 -21.09 11.02 -17.15
CA VAL A 63 -22.38 11.37 -16.56
C VAL A 63 -22.12 12.37 -15.46
N SER A 64 -22.84 13.49 -15.48
CA SER A 64 -22.78 14.46 -14.40
C SER A 64 -23.47 13.91 -13.15
N LEU A 65 -22.77 13.99 -12.03
CA LEU A 65 -23.24 13.71 -10.68
C LEU A 65 -23.45 15.02 -9.89
N GLU A 66 -23.62 16.14 -10.58
CA GLU A 66 -23.96 17.41 -9.92
C GLU A 66 -25.25 17.25 -9.10
N GLY A 67 -25.22 17.73 -7.85
CA GLY A 67 -26.31 17.56 -6.89
C GLY A 67 -26.33 16.22 -6.14
N ILE A 68 -25.48 15.25 -6.51
CA ILE A 68 -25.33 13.99 -5.77
C ILE A 68 -24.35 14.18 -4.61
N THR A 69 -24.80 13.83 -3.40
CA THR A 69 -23.93 13.70 -2.23
C THR A 69 -23.44 12.27 -2.07
N LEU A 70 -22.15 12.06 -2.33
CA LEU A 70 -21.45 10.78 -2.19
C LEU A 70 -20.80 10.66 -0.81
N LEU A 71 -21.00 9.54 -0.12
CA LEU A 71 -20.29 9.22 1.13
C LEU A 71 -19.33 8.05 0.94
N ASP A 72 -18.10 8.21 1.41
CA ASP A 72 -17.16 7.11 1.69
C ASP A 72 -16.67 7.18 3.15
N PRO A 73 -17.22 6.37 4.05
CA PRO A 73 -16.84 6.39 5.46
C PRO A 73 -15.47 5.74 5.75
N PHE A 74 -14.85 5.11 4.75
CA PHE A 74 -13.54 4.44 4.83
C PHE A 74 -12.65 4.89 3.67
N VAL A 75 -12.49 6.21 3.53
CA VAL A 75 -11.97 6.84 2.32
C VAL A 75 -10.56 6.37 1.95
N GLY A 76 -9.73 6.00 2.93
CA GLY A 76 -8.40 5.47 2.75
C GLY A 76 -7.57 6.30 1.77
N GLY A 77 -7.36 5.73 0.59
CA GLY A 77 -6.54 6.33 -0.46
C GLY A 77 -7.27 7.33 -1.36
N GLY A 78 -8.51 7.71 -1.09
CA GLY A 78 -9.22 8.81 -1.76
C GLY A 78 -9.95 8.44 -3.05
N THR A 79 -9.89 7.18 -3.52
CA THR A 79 -10.36 6.79 -4.86
C THR A 79 -11.81 7.18 -5.13
N SER A 80 -12.74 6.84 -4.22
CA SER A 80 -14.16 7.15 -4.35
C SER A 80 -14.43 8.65 -4.48
N CYS A 81 -13.83 9.46 -3.59
CA CYS A 81 -14.03 10.90 -3.54
C CYS A 81 -13.41 11.59 -4.75
N VAL A 82 -12.21 11.17 -5.18
CA VAL A 82 -11.55 11.74 -6.36
C VAL A 82 -12.33 11.41 -7.64
N GLU A 83 -12.76 10.16 -7.83
CA GLU A 83 -13.56 9.79 -9.01
C GLU A 83 -14.96 10.44 -8.99
N GLY A 84 -15.60 10.54 -7.81
CA GLY A 84 -16.88 11.22 -7.64
C GLY A 84 -16.79 12.71 -7.95
N GLN A 85 -15.77 13.39 -7.43
CA GLN A 85 -15.52 14.81 -7.69
C GLN A 85 -15.33 15.10 -9.18
N ARG A 86 -14.59 14.24 -9.89
CA ARG A 86 -14.37 14.35 -11.33
C ARG A 86 -15.65 14.25 -12.14
N LEU A 87 -16.67 13.59 -11.61
CA LEU A 87 -18.01 13.49 -12.20
C LEU A 87 -18.96 14.58 -11.67
N GLY A 88 -18.53 15.47 -10.79
CA GLY A 88 -19.33 16.59 -10.27
C GLY A 88 -20.05 16.35 -8.93
N ALA A 89 -19.85 15.19 -8.30
CA ALA A 89 -20.46 14.89 -7.01
C ALA A 89 -19.85 15.71 -5.86
N ARG A 90 -20.67 16.00 -4.84
CA ARG A 90 -20.16 16.43 -3.52
C ARG A 90 -19.75 15.20 -2.74
N CYS A 91 -18.45 15.03 -2.49
CA CYS A 91 -17.89 13.86 -1.85
C CYS A 91 -17.56 14.15 -0.38
N LEU A 92 -18.13 13.36 0.51
CA LEU A 92 -17.87 13.34 1.94
C LEU A 92 -17.07 12.08 2.26
N GLY A 93 -15.88 12.24 2.83
CA GLY A 93 -14.99 11.14 3.16
C GLY A 93 -14.59 11.15 4.63
N THR A 94 -14.39 9.98 5.24
CA THR A 94 -13.80 9.90 6.58
C THR A 94 -12.77 8.79 6.69
N ASP A 95 -11.79 8.98 7.56
CA ASP A 95 -10.90 7.90 7.98
C ASP A 95 -10.47 8.08 9.44
N VAL A 96 -10.14 6.96 10.08
CA VAL A 96 -9.50 6.92 11.40
C VAL A 96 -7.99 7.16 11.30
N ASP A 97 -7.41 7.00 10.11
CA ASP A 97 -6.01 7.24 9.87
C ASP A 97 -5.78 8.69 9.38
N PRO A 98 -5.03 9.52 10.13
CA PRO A 98 -4.79 10.90 9.74
C PRO A 98 -3.93 11.04 8.48
N VAL A 99 -3.07 10.06 8.16
CA VAL A 99 -2.27 10.05 6.93
C VAL A 99 -3.17 9.79 5.73
N ALA A 100 -4.14 8.87 5.85
CA ALA A 100 -5.17 8.64 4.81
C ALA A 100 -5.93 9.94 4.49
N VAL A 101 -6.34 10.65 5.55
CA VAL A 101 -7.08 11.92 5.45
C VAL A 101 -6.24 12.99 4.76
N ALA A 102 -4.99 13.20 5.18
CA ALA A 102 -4.10 14.18 4.58
C ALA A 102 -3.87 13.90 3.08
N VAL A 103 -3.59 12.64 2.72
CA VAL A 103 -3.38 12.23 1.34
C VAL A 103 -4.65 12.42 0.49
N SER A 104 -5.82 12.01 1.00
CA SER A 104 -7.10 12.10 0.28
C SER A 104 -7.55 13.56 0.09
N ARG A 105 -7.38 14.41 1.11
CA ARG A 105 -7.64 15.86 1.02
C ARG A 105 -6.77 16.53 -0.04
N PHE A 106 -5.50 16.19 -0.09
CA PHE A 106 -4.59 16.74 -1.09
C PHE A 106 -5.00 16.31 -2.51
N GLN A 107 -5.32 15.03 -2.71
CA GLN A 107 -5.77 14.50 -4.00
C GLN A 107 -7.02 15.20 -4.55
N GLY A 108 -8.00 15.53 -3.69
CA GLY A 108 -9.19 16.29 -4.08
C GLY A 108 -8.90 17.73 -4.53
N ARG A 109 -7.71 18.28 -4.21
CA ARG A 109 -7.32 19.67 -4.54
C ARG A 109 -6.19 19.78 -5.56
N MET A 110 -5.59 18.66 -6.00
CA MET A 110 -4.47 18.65 -6.95
C MET A 110 -4.74 19.37 -8.27
N HIS A 111 -5.99 19.45 -8.69
CA HIS A 111 -6.37 20.16 -9.92
C HIS A 111 -6.17 21.68 -9.82
N ALA A 112 -6.07 22.24 -8.60
CA ALA A 112 -5.78 23.65 -8.38
C ALA A 112 -4.27 23.93 -8.20
N LEU A 113 -3.42 22.89 -8.25
CA LEU A 113 -1.98 23.03 -8.04
C LEU A 113 -1.29 23.63 -9.27
N GLY A 114 -0.56 24.73 -9.05
CA GLY A 114 0.34 25.32 -10.03
C GLY A 114 1.56 24.46 -10.33
N ASP A 115 2.48 24.98 -11.13
CA ASP A 115 3.70 24.26 -11.49
C ASP A 115 4.76 24.30 -10.38
N LEU A 116 5.33 23.14 -10.07
CA LEU A 116 6.33 22.97 -9.01
C LEU A 116 7.79 23.12 -9.49
N VAL A 117 8.06 23.57 -10.73
CA VAL A 117 9.44 23.71 -11.23
C VAL A 117 10.22 24.76 -10.45
N GLN A 118 9.66 25.95 -10.23
CA GLN A 118 10.36 27.03 -9.50
C GLN A 118 10.57 26.69 -8.02
N PRO A 119 9.54 26.19 -7.29
CA PRO A 119 9.73 25.75 -5.90
C PRO A 119 10.78 24.65 -5.77
N LEU A 120 10.77 23.66 -6.68
CA LEU A 120 11.78 22.61 -6.70
C LEU A 120 13.19 23.16 -7.00
N ALA A 121 13.31 24.09 -7.95
CA ALA A 121 14.59 24.70 -8.29
C ALA A 121 15.18 25.47 -7.10
N ARG A 122 14.33 26.22 -6.37
CA ARG A 122 14.72 26.91 -5.13
C ARG A 122 15.22 25.92 -4.08
N LEU A 123 14.44 24.88 -3.77
CA LEU A 123 14.86 23.87 -2.79
C LEU A 123 16.11 23.11 -3.22
N SER A 124 16.29 22.88 -4.53
CA SER A 124 17.51 22.27 -5.07
C SER A 124 18.73 23.16 -4.89
N ALA A 125 18.58 24.48 -5.05
CA ALA A 125 19.68 25.44 -4.86
C ALA A 125 20.04 25.63 -3.38
N GLU A 126 19.06 25.55 -2.49
CA GLU A 126 19.25 25.74 -1.04
C GLU A 126 19.65 24.45 -0.33
N VAL A 127 18.80 23.42 -0.39
CA VAL A 127 18.99 22.15 0.33
C VAL A 127 19.81 21.18 -0.50
N GLY A 128 19.54 21.10 -1.81
CA GLY A 128 20.24 20.18 -2.70
C GLY A 128 21.74 20.45 -2.77
N ALA A 129 22.12 21.72 -2.91
CA ALA A 129 23.52 22.13 -2.95
C ALA A 129 24.29 21.79 -1.66
N GLU A 130 23.67 21.99 -0.48
CA GLU A 130 24.31 21.63 0.79
C GLU A 130 24.44 20.11 0.96
N VAL A 131 23.36 19.36 0.68
CA VAL A 131 23.36 17.89 0.84
C VAL A 131 24.32 17.22 -0.15
N GLU A 132 24.39 17.67 -1.40
CA GLU A 132 25.23 17.08 -2.45
C GLU A 132 26.72 16.98 -2.03
N ARG A 133 27.20 17.89 -1.18
CA ARG A 133 28.57 17.90 -0.66
C ARG A 133 28.95 16.59 0.05
N PHE A 134 27.97 15.91 0.65
CA PHE A 134 28.14 14.62 1.35
C PHE A 134 27.94 13.40 0.44
N HIS A 135 27.75 13.63 -0.86
CA HIS A 135 27.54 12.60 -1.88
C HIS A 135 28.46 12.83 -3.09
N LYS A 136 29.69 13.29 -2.87
CA LYS A 136 30.61 13.67 -3.96
C LYS A 136 32.01 13.10 -3.76
N ARG A 137 32.56 12.49 -4.82
CA ARG A 137 33.91 11.93 -4.82
C ARG A 137 34.96 12.98 -5.22
N PRO A 138 36.26 12.73 -4.92
CA PRO A 138 37.35 13.67 -5.25
C PRO A 138 37.51 13.93 -6.75
N ASP A 139 37.16 12.94 -7.59
CA ASP A 139 37.16 13.05 -9.05
C ASP A 139 35.94 13.79 -9.62
N ASN A 140 35.21 14.51 -8.76
CA ASN A 140 34.01 15.28 -9.07
C ASN A 140 32.78 14.43 -9.46
N ARG A 141 32.85 13.09 -9.41
CA ARG A 141 31.68 12.23 -9.61
C ARG A 141 30.69 12.37 -8.45
N LEU A 142 29.41 12.24 -8.77
CA LEU A 142 28.34 12.22 -7.78
C LEU A 142 28.06 10.78 -7.37
N ILE A 143 28.01 10.52 -6.08
CA ILE A 143 27.60 9.23 -5.54
C ILE A 143 26.08 9.15 -5.68
N LEU A 144 25.59 8.14 -6.40
CA LEU A 144 24.18 7.85 -6.59
C LEU A 144 23.65 6.97 -5.45
N HIS A 145 24.40 5.93 -5.10
CA HIS A 145 24.04 4.98 -4.05
C HIS A 145 25.23 4.69 -3.12
N HIS A 146 24.93 4.53 -1.83
CA HIS A 146 25.82 4.08 -0.78
C HIS A 146 25.35 2.70 -0.31
N PHE A 147 26.22 1.69 -0.38
CA PHE A 147 25.90 0.32 0.00
C PHE A 147 26.39 0.02 1.41
N TRP A 148 25.45 -0.39 2.25
CA TRP A 148 25.66 -0.69 3.64
C TRP A 148 25.48 -2.17 3.91
N VAL A 149 26.10 -2.69 4.97
CA VAL A 149 25.88 -4.05 5.46
C VAL A 149 25.76 -4.06 6.97
N GLN A 150 24.85 -4.87 7.49
CA GLN A 150 24.69 -5.08 8.93
C GLN A 150 25.93 -5.79 9.48
N VAL A 151 26.45 -5.28 10.59
CA VAL A 151 27.56 -5.89 11.34
C VAL A 151 27.01 -6.67 12.51
N VAL A 152 27.50 -7.90 12.70
CA VAL A 152 27.08 -8.82 13.77
C VAL A 152 28.29 -9.17 14.64
N GLU A 153 28.11 -9.10 15.96
CA GLU A 153 29.06 -9.62 16.94
C GLU A 153 28.63 -11.02 17.36
N CYS A 154 29.43 -12.03 17.00
CA CYS A 154 29.14 -13.41 17.34
C CYS A 154 29.13 -13.63 18.86
N ARG A 155 28.04 -14.15 19.42
CA ARG A 155 27.99 -14.44 20.88
C ARG A 155 28.95 -15.53 21.36
N GLY A 156 29.43 -16.38 20.44
CA GLY A 156 30.31 -17.51 20.77
C GLY A 156 31.79 -17.13 20.84
N CYS A 157 32.28 -16.37 19.86
CA CYS A 157 33.71 -16.04 19.74
C CYS A 157 34.03 -14.54 19.72
N GLY A 158 33.03 -13.67 19.80
CA GLY A 158 33.21 -12.21 19.78
C GLY A 158 33.60 -11.61 18.43
N LEU A 159 33.74 -12.42 17.38
CA LEU A 159 34.07 -11.91 16.04
C LEU A 159 32.99 -10.94 15.54
N LEU A 160 33.41 -9.76 15.12
CA LEU A 160 32.62 -8.85 14.30
C LEU A 160 32.72 -9.27 12.83
N TYR A 161 31.58 -9.54 12.20
CA TYR A 161 31.52 -9.93 10.80
C TYR A 161 30.32 -9.30 10.09
N ASP A 162 30.41 -9.24 8.77
CA ASP A 162 29.33 -8.71 7.95
C ASP A 162 28.26 -9.76 7.66
N ALA A 163 27.02 -9.35 7.86
CA ALA A 163 25.83 -10.12 7.54
C ALA A 163 25.54 -10.13 6.01
N GLN A 164 26.55 -10.37 5.17
CA GLN A 164 26.38 -10.40 3.71
C GLN A 164 25.46 -11.56 3.31
N PRO A 165 24.43 -11.34 2.46
CA PRO A 165 23.66 -12.42 1.88
C PRO A 165 24.40 -13.14 0.75
N HIS A 166 25.22 -12.40 0.00
CA HIS A 166 26.05 -12.86 -1.12
C HIS A 166 27.01 -11.73 -1.56
N HIS A 167 27.94 -12.03 -2.46
CA HIS A 167 28.99 -11.11 -2.90
C HIS A 167 28.75 -10.47 -4.28
N VAL A 168 27.55 -10.61 -4.85
CA VAL A 168 27.10 -9.82 -6.02
C VAL A 168 26.62 -8.44 -5.58
N LEU A 169 27.26 -7.38 -6.09
CA LEU A 169 26.86 -5.99 -5.83
C LEU A 169 25.79 -5.51 -6.82
N ALA A 170 26.04 -5.70 -8.12
CA ALA A 170 25.13 -5.28 -9.19
C ALA A 170 25.26 -6.18 -10.42
N ALA A 171 24.14 -6.48 -11.07
CA ALA A 171 24.08 -7.24 -12.32
C ALA A 171 23.14 -6.52 -13.31
N GLU A 172 23.11 -6.96 -14.55
CA GLU A 172 22.11 -6.50 -15.53
C GLU A 172 21.62 -7.70 -16.32
N VAL A 173 20.30 -7.82 -16.43
CA VAL A 173 19.67 -8.94 -17.16
C VAL A 173 20.15 -8.94 -18.61
N GLY A 174 20.66 -10.08 -19.08
CA GLY A 174 21.16 -10.25 -20.44
C GLY A 174 22.57 -9.71 -20.70
N LYS A 175 23.28 -9.19 -19.68
CA LYS A 175 24.70 -8.81 -19.81
C LYS A 175 25.61 -9.96 -19.35
N PRO A 176 26.78 -10.14 -19.99
CA PRO A 176 27.70 -11.23 -19.67
C PRO A 176 28.50 -11.01 -18.39
N GLU A 177 28.54 -9.78 -17.88
CA GLU A 177 29.33 -9.37 -16.72
C GLU A 177 28.47 -8.82 -15.58
N ARG A 178 28.99 -8.96 -14.36
CA ARG A 178 28.41 -8.46 -13.11
C ARG A 178 29.48 -7.86 -12.21
N HIS A 179 29.06 -6.94 -11.35
CA HIS A 179 29.91 -6.37 -10.31
C HIS A 179 29.81 -7.27 -9.06
N VAL A 180 30.96 -7.77 -8.63
CA VAL A 180 31.15 -8.56 -7.41
C VAL A 180 32.14 -7.87 -6.50
N PHE A 181 32.16 -8.22 -5.21
CA PHE A 181 33.12 -7.65 -4.27
C PHE A 181 33.81 -8.75 -3.43
N CYS A 182 35.05 -8.49 -3.04
CA CYS A 182 35.82 -9.39 -2.19
C CYS A 182 35.23 -9.42 -0.76
N GLY A 183 35.02 -10.62 -0.21
CA GLY A 183 34.50 -10.80 1.15
C GLY A 183 35.48 -10.44 2.27
N GLN A 184 36.75 -10.17 1.94
CA GLN A 184 37.79 -9.79 2.92
C GLN A 184 38.14 -8.30 2.86
N CYS A 185 38.29 -7.73 1.66
CA CYS A 185 38.76 -6.35 1.51
C CYS A 185 37.75 -5.40 0.86
N ASP A 186 36.54 -5.84 0.52
CA ASP A 186 35.48 -5.09 -0.17
C ASP A 186 35.82 -4.58 -1.58
N GLN A 187 36.99 -4.91 -2.13
CA GLN A 187 37.36 -4.48 -3.47
C GLN A 187 36.31 -4.96 -4.48
N VAL A 188 35.82 -4.03 -5.29
CA VAL A 188 34.82 -4.30 -6.33
C VAL A 188 35.52 -4.68 -7.63
N HIS A 189 35.03 -5.73 -8.28
CA HIS A 189 35.53 -6.27 -9.54
C HIS A 189 34.37 -6.44 -10.53
N LEU A 190 34.65 -6.23 -11.81
CA LEU A 190 33.79 -6.65 -12.90
C LEU A 190 34.21 -8.07 -13.31
N ARG A 191 33.28 -9.02 -13.25
CA ARG A 191 33.53 -10.44 -13.54
C ARG A 191 32.42 -11.04 -14.41
N PRO A 192 32.70 -12.11 -15.18
CA PRO A 192 31.67 -12.86 -15.89
C PRO A 192 30.57 -13.40 -14.97
N VAL A 193 29.33 -13.48 -15.46
CA VAL A 193 28.19 -14.00 -14.68
C VAL A 193 28.35 -15.47 -14.26
N GLY A 194 29.08 -16.26 -15.05
CA GLY A 194 29.35 -17.69 -14.77
C GLY A 194 30.49 -17.95 -13.78
N GLU A 195 31.25 -16.94 -13.37
CA GLU A 195 32.32 -17.12 -12.37
C GLU A 195 31.72 -17.33 -10.98
N GLU A 196 31.99 -18.47 -10.33
CA GLU A 196 31.44 -18.80 -9.01
C GLU A 196 32.33 -18.35 -7.85
N VAL A 197 33.63 -18.23 -8.10
CA VAL A 197 34.65 -17.89 -7.09
C VAL A 197 35.48 -16.73 -7.60
N LEU A 198 35.48 -15.63 -6.85
CA LEU A 198 36.31 -14.46 -7.09
C LEU A 198 37.69 -14.68 -6.47
N ALA A 199 38.74 -14.68 -7.29
CA ALA A 199 40.10 -14.38 -6.84
C ALA A 199 40.29 -12.86 -6.85
N CYS A 200 40.51 -12.26 -5.68
CA CYS A 200 40.60 -10.81 -5.55
C CYS A 200 41.94 -10.27 -6.06
N ASP A 201 41.90 -9.37 -7.05
CA ASP A 201 43.10 -8.73 -7.64
C ASP A 201 43.87 -7.85 -6.64
N ALA A 202 43.24 -7.44 -5.52
CA ALA A 202 43.84 -6.52 -4.55
C ALA A 202 44.49 -7.22 -3.35
N CYS A 203 43.81 -8.20 -2.74
CA CYS A 203 44.32 -8.89 -1.53
C CYS A 203 44.62 -10.38 -1.73
N GLY A 204 44.37 -10.94 -2.92
CA GLY A 204 44.58 -12.36 -3.23
C GLY A 204 43.57 -13.32 -2.59
N ALA A 205 42.64 -12.84 -1.77
CA ALA A 205 41.64 -13.67 -1.12
C ALA A 205 40.67 -14.28 -2.12
N SER A 206 40.21 -15.49 -1.82
CA SER A 206 39.16 -16.19 -2.56
C SER A 206 37.79 -15.92 -1.93
N THR A 207 36.77 -15.65 -2.73
CA THR A 207 35.39 -15.38 -2.27
C THR A 207 34.40 -16.17 -3.11
N GLU A 208 33.64 -17.08 -2.48
CA GLU A 208 32.49 -17.72 -3.11
C GLU A 208 31.38 -16.67 -3.36
N ILE A 209 31.09 -16.37 -4.63
CA ILE A 209 30.28 -15.19 -5.00
C ILE A 209 28.82 -15.33 -4.55
N ALA A 210 28.25 -16.54 -4.67
CA ALA A 210 26.85 -16.82 -4.35
C ALA A 210 26.59 -17.03 -2.85
N LYS A 211 27.65 -17.16 -2.04
CA LYS A 211 27.56 -17.50 -0.62
C LYS A 211 27.82 -16.26 0.23
N GLY A 212 27.11 -16.15 1.34
CA GLY A 212 27.29 -15.10 2.33
C GLY A 212 27.07 -15.66 3.73
N ALA A 213 27.31 -14.82 4.73
CA ALA A 213 27.07 -15.19 6.13
C ALA A 213 25.58 -15.29 6.47
N VAL A 214 24.66 -14.79 5.62
CA VAL A 214 23.22 -14.76 5.89
C VAL A 214 22.41 -15.52 4.85
N VAL A 215 21.55 -16.43 5.33
CA VAL A 215 20.57 -17.15 4.52
C VAL A 215 19.20 -17.03 5.21
N PHE A 216 18.19 -16.51 4.50
CA PHE A 216 16.82 -16.31 5.00
C PHE A 216 16.72 -15.65 6.39
N GLY A 217 17.57 -14.64 6.67
CA GLY A 217 17.56 -13.90 7.95
C GLY A 217 18.30 -14.59 9.09
N THR A 218 18.93 -15.74 8.81
CA THR A 218 19.79 -16.46 9.76
C THR A 218 21.25 -16.21 9.39
N ALA A 219 22.04 -15.75 10.35
CA ALA A 219 23.46 -15.49 10.21
C ALA A 219 24.29 -16.63 10.78
N THR A 220 25.34 -17.02 10.06
CA THR A 220 26.33 -18.02 10.49
C THR A 220 27.67 -17.33 10.66
N CYS A 221 28.26 -17.45 11.85
CA CYS A 221 29.58 -16.89 12.13
C CYS A 221 30.65 -17.58 11.25
N PRO A 222 31.47 -16.84 10.49
CA PRO A 222 32.47 -17.42 9.61
C PRO A 222 33.67 -18.04 10.37
N HIS A 223 33.84 -17.74 11.66
CA HIS A 223 34.94 -18.27 12.47
C HIS A 223 34.56 -19.53 13.26
N CYS A 224 33.46 -19.49 14.02
CA CYS A 224 33.08 -20.61 14.90
C CYS A 224 31.84 -21.39 14.43
N GLY A 225 31.21 -21.00 13.31
CA GLY A 225 30.04 -21.68 12.75
C GLY A 225 28.74 -21.48 13.54
N LEU A 226 28.75 -20.71 14.63
CA LEU A 226 27.57 -20.45 15.44
C LEU A 226 26.49 -19.74 14.62
N VAL A 227 25.25 -20.22 14.75
CA VAL A 227 24.09 -19.78 13.98
C VAL A 227 23.14 -18.97 14.86
N GLU A 228 22.74 -17.79 14.40
CA GLU A 228 21.81 -16.88 15.09
C GLU A 228 20.84 -16.24 14.11
N ARG A 229 19.59 -16.00 14.51
CA ARG A 229 18.65 -15.23 13.68
C ARG A 229 18.91 -13.74 13.89
N LEU A 230 18.99 -12.97 12.79
CA LEU A 230 19.23 -11.53 12.86
C LEU A 230 18.14 -10.79 13.66
N ILE A 231 16.91 -11.30 13.62
CA ILE A 231 15.74 -10.73 14.33
C ILE A 231 15.81 -10.90 15.85
N ASP A 232 16.63 -11.80 16.38
CA ASP A 232 16.74 -12.04 17.83
C ASP A 232 17.95 -11.34 18.44
N LEU A 233 18.81 -10.71 17.63
CA LEU A 233 20.06 -10.10 18.12
C LEU A 233 19.79 -9.02 19.19
N SER A 234 18.68 -8.28 19.05
CA SER A 234 18.33 -7.21 19.98
C SER A 234 17.99 -7.71 21.40
N GLU A 235 17.57 -8.97 21.55
CA GLU A 235 17.28 -9.57 22.86
C GLU A 235 18.53 -9.59 23.74
N ARG A 236 19.72 -9.74 23.13
CA ARG A 236 21.00 -9.71 23.82
C ARG A 236 21.66 -8.32 23.79
N THR A 237 21.59 -7.61 22.67
CA THR A 237 22.36 -6.36 22.49
C THR A 237 21.64 -5.13 23.02
N GLY A 238 20.30 -5.17 23.14
CA GLY A 238 19.46 -4.05 23.56
C GLY A 238 19.46 -2.86 22.57
N VAL A 239 20.06 -2.99 21.40
CA VAL A 239 20.22 -1.92 20.41
C VAL A 239 19.77 -2.36 19.02
N PRO A 240 19.32 -1.43 18.15
CA PRO A 240 18.98 -1.73 16.77
C PRO A 240 20.21 -2.19 15.96
N PRO A 241 19.99 -2.73 14.74
CA PRO A 241 21.07 -3.20 13.88
C PRO A 241 22.08 -2.09 13.56
N ARG A 242 23.37 -2.42 13.65
CA ARG A 242 24.48 -1.54 13.26
C ARG A 242 24.88 -1.83 11.82
N PHE A 243 25.19 -0.80 11.06
CA PHE A 243 25.56 -0.91 9.66
C PHE A 243 26.90 -0.24 9.38
N ARG A 244 27.70 -0.82 8.48
CA ARG A 244 28.91 -0.18 7.92
C ARG A 244 28.77 0.06 6.43
N LEU A 245 29.31 1.17 5.95
CA LEU A 245 29.43 1.47 4.52
C LEU A 245 30.58 0.62 3.95
N PHE A 246 30.36 -0.04 2.81
CA PHE A 246 31.39 -0.89 2.18
C PHE A 246 31.60 -0.62 0.69
N ALA A 247 30.61 -0.06 -0.01
CA ALA A 247 30.72 0.29 -1.43
C ALA A 247 29.88 1.50 -1.82
N THR A 248 30.17 2.08 -2.98
CA THR A 248 29.42 3.18 -3.58
C THR A 248 29.16 2.93 -5.08
N GLU A 249 28.07 3.49 -5.61
CA GLU A 249 27.82 3.62 -7.05
C GLU A 249 27.88 5.11 -7.40
N SER A 250 28.78 5.51 -8.28
CA SER A 250 28.98 6.90 -8.69
C SER A 250 28.66 7.13 -10.16
N ILE A 251 28.23 8.34 -10.49
CA ILE A 251 27.90 8.81 -11.83
C ILE A 251 28.72 10.07 -12.19
N PRO A 252 29.00 10.33 -13.47
CA PRO A 252 29.55 11.61 -13.88
C PRO A 252 28.63 12.78 -13.44
N PRO A 253 29.18 14.00 -13.30
CA PRO A 253 28.37 15.18 -13.04
C PRO A 253 27.26 15.33 -14.08
N ASN A 254 26.01 15.37 -13.64
CA ASN A 254 24.86 15.45 -14.54
C ASN A 254 24.15 16.80 -14.42
N ARG A 255 24.51 17.73 -15.30
CA ARG A 255 23.87 19.07 -15.38
C ARG A 255 22.66 19.10 -16.32
N SER A 256 22.42 18.03 -17.08
CA SER A 256 21.40 18.00 -18.14
C SER A 256 20.00 17.61 -17.65
N GLY A 257 19.90 17.05 -16.44
CA GLY A 257 18.67 16.47 -15.90
C GLY A 257 18.19 15.18 -16.60
N ARG A 258 18.93 14.68 -17.61
CA ARG A 258 18.64 13.40 -18.29
C ARG A 258 19.14 12.22 -17.45
N ALA A 259 18.61 11.02 -17.67
CA ALA A 259 19.11 9.83 -16.99
C ALA A 259 20.53 9.49 -17.45
N VAL A 260 21.45 9.27 -16.51
CA VAL A 260 22.81 8.78 -16.81
C VAL A 260 22.74 7.30 -17.19
N PRO A 261 23.30 6.91 -18.35
CA PRO A 261 23.37 5.52 -18.81
C PRO A 261 24.07 4.60 -17.81
N MET A 262 23.68 3.32 -17.79
CA MET A 262 24.26 2.33 -16.87
C MET A 262 25.75 2.06 -17.13
N THR A 263 26.20 2.29 -18.38
CA THR A 263 27.61 2.13 -18.83
C THR A 263 28.54 3.20 -18.26
N GLU A 264 28.01 4.35 -17.85
CA GLU A 264 28.80 5.45 -17.29
C GLU A 264 28.84 5.42 -15.75
N ARG A 265 28.16 4.46 -15.13
CA ARG A 265 28.13 4.30 -13.67
C ARG A 265 29.28 3.42 -13.23
N GLN A 266 29.87 3.76 -12.09
CA GLN A 266 31.02 3.05 -11.56
C GLN A 266 30.68 2.56 -10.16
N PHE A 267 31.01 1.30 -9.89
CA PHE A 267 30.92 0.71 -8.56
C PHE A 267 32.32 0.64 -7.97
N GLN A 268 32.47 1.13 -6.75
CA GLN A 268 33.74 1.21 -6.06
C GLN A 268 33.59 0.75 -4.60
N LYS A 269 34.69 0.26 -4.02
CA LYS A 269 34.79 0.11 -2.56
C LYS A 269 34.68 1.48 -1.90
N ALA A 270 34.04 1.55 -0.74
CA ALA A 270 34.02 2.75 0.09
C ALA A 270 35.41 3.03 0.68
N ASP A 271 35.86 4.27 0.62
CA ASP A 271 37.20 4.68 1.04
C ASP A 271 37.16 5.71 2.20
N GLU A 272 38.33 6.14 2.65
CA GLU A 272 38.44 7.12 3.74
C GLU A 272 37.76 8.46 3.45
N HIS A 273 37.63 8.84 2.17
CA HIS A 273 36.92 10.06 1.80
C HIS A 273 35.42 9.89 2.05
N ASP A 274 34.85 8.74 1.69
CA ASP A 274 33.44 8.44 1.95
C ASP A 274 33.12 8.45 3.46
N PHE A 275 34.02 7.92 4.30
CA PHE A 275 33.87 7.95 5.75
C PHE A 275 33.94 9.37 6.33
N ARG A 276 34.87 10.21 5.86
CA ARG A 276 34.95 11.62 6.27
C ARG A 276 33.67 12.40 5.93
N LEU A 277 33.03 12.12 4.80
CA LEU A 277 31.77 12.77 4.43
C LEU A 277 30.62 12.35 5.37
N LEU A 278 30.59 11.10 5.81
CA LEU A 278 29.63 10.61 6.79
C LEU A 278 29.80 11.32 8.15
N ASP A 279 31.03 11.40 8.65
CA ASP A 279 31.33 12.06 9.92
C ASP A 279 31.00 13.56 9.87
N ALA A 280 31.33 14.21 8.75
CA ALA A 280 31.00 15.62 8.53
C ALA A 280 29.48 15.88 8.52
N ALA A 281 28.70 14.99 7.88
CA ALA A 281 27.25 15.08 7.88
C ALA A 281 26.67 14.90 9.29
N ALA A 282 27.19 13.95 10.07
CA ALA A 282 26.78 13.72 11.45
C ALA A 282 27.13 14.93 12.35
N ALA A 283 28.31 15.53 12.19
CA ALA A 283 28.70 16.74 12.92
C ALA A 283 27.82 17.94 12.59
N MET A 284 27.47 18.13 11.31
CA MET A 284 26.55 19.19 10.88
C MET A 284 25.14 18.96 11.45
N LEU A 285 24.63 17.72 11.40
CA LEU A 285 23.33 17.38 12.00
C LEU A 285 23.31 17.71 13.49
N LYS A 286 24.35 17.29 14.24
CA LYS A 286 24.46 17.58 15.68
C LYS A 286 24.43 19.08 15.96
N THR A 287 25.10 19.88 15.13
CA THR A 287 25.12 21.34 15.27
C THR A 287 23.73 21.95 15.02
N LEU A 288 23.04 21.52 13.96
CA LEU A 288 21.69 22.00 13.62
C LEU A 288 20.62 21.54 14.62
N LEU A 289 20.78 20.38 15.25
CA LEU A 289 19.87 19.95 16.31
C LEU A 289 20.07 20.73 17.62
N ALA A 290 21.22 21.38 17.80
CA ALA A 290 21.54 22.21 18.96
C ALA A 290 21.22 23.70 18.76
N ASP A 291 20.78 24.13 17.58
CA ASP A 291 20.58 25.54 17.23
C ASP A 291 19.26 26.16 17.73
N GLY A 292 18.44 25.36 18.43
CA GLY A 292 17.14 25.81 18.97
C GLY A 292 16.01 25.88 17.94
N GLY A 293 16.26 25.56 16.67
CA GLY A 293 15.23 25.46 15.64
C GLY A 293 14.42 24.15 15.73
N PRO A 294 13.39 23.97 14.89
CA PRO A 294 12.62 22.74 14.84
C PRO A 294 13.52 21.53 14.62
N GLY A 295 13.37 20.51 15.47
CA GLY A 295 14.12 19.26 15.41
C GLY A 295 13.49 18.22 14.48
N LEU A 296 14.06 17.02 14.48
CA LEU A 296 13.48 15.85 13.83
C LEU A 296 12.41 15.21 14.72
N PRO A 297 11.40 14.56 14.15
CA PRO A 297 10.37 13.94 14.95
C PRO A 297 10.92 12.71 15.70
N ASP A 298 10.51 12.58 16.95
CA ASP A 298 11.02 11.56 17.87
C ASP A 298 9.90 10.61 18.35
N ARG A 299 9.06 10.16 17.43
CA ARG A 299 7.92 9.28 17.73
C ARG A 299 8.39 7.87 18.07
N ILE A 300 7.94 7.37 19.23
CA ILE A 300 8.08 5.97 19.65
C ILE A 300 7.21 5.10 18.75
N ILE A 301 7.73 3.96 18.31
CA ILE A 301 6.99 2.96 17.55
C ILE A 301 5.99 2.29 18.51
N PRO A 302 4.66 2.42 18.28
CA PRO A 302 3.67 1.78 19.13
C PRO A 302 3.84 0.27 19.14
N ASN A 303 3.99 -0.34 20.32
CA ASN A 303 4.07 -1.80 20.46
C ASN A 303 2.71 -2.43 20.78
N GLU A 304 1.89 -1.75 21.59
CA GLU A 304 0.56 -2.23 21.97
C GLU A 304 -0.40 -2.17 20.77
N GLY A 305 -1.15 -3.26 20.54
CA GLY A 305 -2.12 -3.36 19.44
C GLY A 305 -1.51 -3.48 18.04
N ARG A 306 -0.18 -3.67 17.94
CA ARG A 306 0.55 -3.88 16.68
C ARG A 306 0.62 -5.37 16.33
N ALA A 307 0.25 -5.73 15.11
CA ALA A 307 0.38 -7.07 14.54
C ALA A 307 1.81 -7.35 14.01
N ASP A 308 2.49 -6.35 13.40
CA ASP A 308 3.86 -6.51 12.90
C ASP A 308 4.91 -6.12 13.95
N ASP A 309 5.38 -7.09 14.73
CA ASP A 309 6.37 -6.87 15.80
C ASP A 309 7.83 -6.73 15.31
N ARG A 310 8.09 -6.87 14.00
CA ARG A 310 9.46 -7.03 13.50
C ARG A 310 10.37 -5.88 13.86
N LEU A 311 9.90 -4.63 13.72
CA LEU A 311 10.72 -3.46 14.09
C LEU A 311 11.18 -3.55 15.55
N ILE A 312 10.27 -3.91 16.46
CA ILE A 312 10.53 -4.02 17.89
C ILE A 312 11.50 -5.17 18.16
N ARG A 313 11.32 -6.31 17.50
CA ARG A 313 12.22 -7.48 17.63
C ARG A 313 13.62 -7.23 17.07
N TYR A 314 13.75 -6.46 15.99
CA TYR A 314 15.06 -6.00 15.52
C TYR A 314 15.71 -4.96 16.45
N GLY A 315 15.01 -4.48 17.48
CA GLY A 315 15.54 -3.54 18.47
C GLY A 315 15.24 -2.07 18.18
N TYR A 316 14.48 -1.77 17.12
CA TYR A 316 14.00 -0.41 16.89
C TYR A 316 12.92 -0.05 17.93
N ARG A 317 12.97 1.19 18.39
CA ARG A 317 12.05 1.79 19.37
C ARG A 317 11.45 3.08 18.84
N ARG A 318 12.14 3.79 17.94
CA ARG A 318 11.69 5.07 17.36
C ARG A 318 11.85 5.04 15.85
N TYR A 319 10.93 5.66 15.12
CA TYR A 319 11.02 5.69 13.65
C TYR A 319 12.28 6.38 13.14
N ILE A 320 12.81 7.34 13.89
CA ILE A 320 14.04 8.07 13.53
C ILE A 320 15.28 7.17 13.48
N GLU A 321 15.26 6.01 14.15
CA GLU A 321 16.33 5.00 14.14
C GLU A 321 16.43 4.25 12.81
N LEU A 322 15.41 4.35 11.95
CA LEU A 322 15.43 3.78 10.60
C LEU A 322 16.25 4.60 9.61
N PHE A 323 16.83 5.72 10.04
CA PHE A 323 17.58 6.66 9.20
C PHE A 323 18.99 6.83 9.75
N ASN A 324 19.99 6.88 8.87
CA ASN A 324 21.34 7.27 9.27
C ASN A 324 21.48 8.80 9.36
N ASP A 325 22.57 9.30 9.93
CA ASP A 325 22.73 10.74 10.20
C ASP A 325 22.78 11.61 8.93
N ARG A 326 23.32 11.09 7.81
CA ARG A 326 23.29 11.81 6.53
C ARG A 326 21.87 11.94 5.97
N GLN A 327 21.06 10.89 6.10
CA GLN A 327 19.63 10.93 5.74
C GLN A 327 18.86 11.90 6.66
N ARG A 328 19.11 11.85 7.97
CA ARG A 328 18.51 12.76 8.96
C ARG A 328 18.85 14.22 8.70
N LEU A 329 20.10 14.52 8.33
CA LEU A 329 20.54 15.86 7.93
C LEU A 329 19.72 16.37 6.74
N HIS A 330 19.60 15.56 5.69
CA HIS A 330 18.79 15.93 4.52
C HIS A 330 17.33 16.21 4.91
N LEU A 331 16.72 15.33 5.70
CA LEU A 331 15.33 15.48 6.12
C LEU A 331 15.10 16.72 6.97
N LEU A 332 16.02 17.04 7.87
CA LEU A 332 15.95 18.25 8.71
C LEU A 332 16.00 19.53 7.86
N LEU A 333 17.02 19.64 7.00
CA LEU A 333 17.20 20.79 6.12
C LEU A 333 16.00 20.97 5.18
N LEU A 334 15.54 19.89 4.57
CA LEU A 334 14.40 19.93 3.65
C LEU A 334 13.10 20.29 4.38
N ALA A 335 12.85 19.73 5.56
CA ALA A 335 11.65 20.06 6.33
C ALA A 335 11.62 21.53 6.74
N ARG A 336 12.75 22.08 7.21
CA ARG A 336 12.86 23.51 7.55
C ARG A 336 12.61 24.38 6.32
N ALA A 337 13.21 24.05 5.17
CA ALA A 337 13.03 24.80 3.94
C ALA A 337 11.57 24.75 3.41
N ILE A 338 10.90 23.60 3.46
CA ILE A 338 9.48 23.47 3.08
C ILE A 338 8.59 24.27 4.06
N THR A 339 8.88 24.20 5.36
CA THR A 339 8.09 24.90 6.39
C THR A 339 8.23 26.42 6.29
N ALA A 340 9.36 26.91 5.80
CA ALA A 340 9.60 28.34 5.55
C ALA A 340 8.87 28.89 4.30
N LEU A 341 8.29 28.03 3.46
CA LEU A 341 7.46 28.47 2.34
C LEU A 341 6.11 29.03 2.84
N PRO A 342 5.50 29.98 2.12
CA PRO A 342 4.15 30.44 2.42
C PRO A 342 3.16 29.29 2.51
N GLU A 343 2.21 29.39 3.43
CA GLU A 343 1.12 28.43 3.52
C GLU A 343 0.30 28.43 2.23
N GLY A 344 -0.03 27.23 1.75
CA GLY A 344 -0.74 27.04 0.49
C GLY A 344 -0.50 25.68 -0.12
N LEU A 345 -1.16 25.44 -1.26
CA LEU A 345 -1.16 24.14 -1.92
C LEU A 345 0.23 23.74 -2.45
N GLU A 346 1.10 24.72 -2.75
CA GLU A 346 2.50 24.47 -3.13
C GLU A 346 3.32 23.86 -1.99
N ARG A 347 3.28 24.48 -0.79
CA ARG A 347 3.93 23.94 0.41
C ARG A 347 3.38 22.56 0.76
N GLU A 348 2.07 22.41 0.69
CA GLU A 348 1.39 21.12 0.90
C GLU A 348 1.88 20.05 -0.09
N ALA A 349 1.98 20.40 -1.38
CA ALA A 349 2.45 19.48 -2.42
C ALA A 349 3.90 19.03 -2.19
N LEU A 350 4.77 19.94 -1.76
CA LEU A 350 6.16 19.62 -1.42
C LEU A 350 6.26 18.78 -0.14
N ALA A 351 5.39 19.02 0.84
CA ALA A 351 5.29 18.19 2.04
C ALA A 351 4.78 16.77 1.73
N ILE A 352 3.82 16.64 0.80
CA ILE A 352 3.37 15.32 0.31
C ILE A 352 4.50 14.60 -0.42
N ALA A 353 5.27 15.30 -1.26
CA ALA A 353 6.44 14.75 -1.92
C ALA A 353 7.52 14.33 -0.92
N PHE A 354 7.75 15.10 0.14
CA PHE A 354 8.64 14.75 1.25
C PHE A 354 8.18 13.45 1.91
N SER A 355 6.90 13.36 2.26
CA SER A 355 6.34 12.18 2.92
C SER A 355 6.47 10.93 2.04
N ASP A 356 6.18 11.03 0.74
CA ASP A 356 6.32 9.89 -0.18
C ASP A 356 7.79 9.49 -0.41
N HIS A 357 8.72 10.46 -0.34
CA HIS A 357 10.16 10.25 -0.50
C HIS A 357 10.75 9.35 0.61
N LEU A 358 10.22 9.43 1.84
CA LEU A 358 10.72 8.68 3.01
C LEU A 358 10.86 7.17 2.77
N LYS A 359 9.95 6.55 2.00
CA LYS A 359 9.99 5.11 1.72
C LYS A 359 11.26 4.67 0.95
N SER A 360 11.91 5.60 0.24
CA SER A 360 13.16 5.38 -0.48
C SER A 360 14.39 5.93 0.23
N LEU A 361 14.21 6.70 1.30
CA LEU A 361 15.29 7.33 2.06
C LEU A 361 15.28 6.80 3.49
N ASN A 362 15.67 5.54 3.69
CA ASN A 362 15.82 4.93 5.01
C ASN A 362 16.74 3.70 4.90
N MET A 363 17.23 3.22 6.03
CA MET A 363 18.09 2.05 6.17
C MET A 363 17.35 0.71 6.03
N MET A 364 16.09 0.72 5.60
CA MET A 364 15.34 -0.47 5.19
C MET A 364 15.07 -0.48 3.67
N ALA A 365 15.59 0.49 2.91
CA ALA A 365 15.56 0.43 1.46
C ALA A 365 16.60 -0.57 0.95
N GLY A 366 16.16 -1.50 0.09
CA GLY A 366 17.03 -2.50 -0.51
C GLY A 366 17.53 -2.12 -1.90
N TYR A 367 18.41 -2.93 -2.48
CA TYR A 367 18.88 -2.74 -3.85
C TYR A 367 18.44 -3.90 -4.74
N ALA A 368 17.68 -3.61 -5.79
CA ALA A 368 17.32 -4.57 -6.81
C ALA A 368 18.51 -4.73 -7.77
N PHE A 369 19.50 -5.53 -7.36
CA PHE A 369 20.81 -5.63 -8.02
C PHE A 369 20.73 -6.02 -9.50
N GLY A 370 19.72 -6.79 -9.94
CA GLY A 370 19.51 -7.13 -11.35
C GLY A 370 18.94 -6.00 -12.22
N TYR A 371 18.31 -5.00 -11.60
CA TYR A 371 17.78 -3.80 -12.26
C TYR A 371 18.61 -2.54 -11.99
N ARG A 372 19.62 -2.64 -11.12
CA ARG A 372 20.49 -1.56 -10.62
C ARG A 372 19.72 -0.33 -10.14
N ARG A 373 18.73 -0.56 -9.28
CA ARG A 373 17.83 0.47 -8.73
C ARG A 373 17.49 0.18 -7.28
N ILE A 374 17.19 1.23 -6.54
CA ILE A 374 16.64 1.12 -5.19
C ILE A 374 15.26 0.43 -5.19
N SER A 375 15.07 -0.46 -4.23
CA SER A 375 13.80 -1.06 -3.83
C SER A 375 13.35 -0.38 -2.53
N PRO A 376 12.31 0.48 -2.57
CA PRO A 376 11.82 1.17 -1.39
C PRO A 376 11.30 0.21 -0.30
N LEU A 377 11.29 0.66 0.96
CA LEU A 377 10.79 -0.07 2.13
C LEU A 377 9.43 -0.73 1.86
N PHE A 378 8.48 0.04 1.33
CA PHE A 378 7.12 -0.42 1.04
C PHE A 378 6.91 -0.97 -0.39
N ALA A 379 7.97 -1.49 -1.01
CA ALA A 379 7.82 -2.36 -2.18
C ALA A 379 7.02 -3.63 -1.83
N LEU A 380 7.17 -4.09 -0.58
CA LEU A 380 6.27 -5.04 0.08
C LEU A 380 5.42 -4.27 1.09
N ARG A 381 4.15 -4.66 1.33
CA ARG A 381 3.26 -3.98 2.29
C ARG A 381 3.61 -4.36 3.75
N ALA A 382 4.87 -4.14 4.16
CA ALA A 382 5.47 -4.71 5.37
C ALA A 382 6.81 -4.04 5.74
N PHE A 383 7.17 -4.01 7.03
CA PHE A 383 8.52 -3.64 7.51
C PHE A 383 9.51 -4.79 7.34
N ARG A 384 10.04 -4.97 6.13
CA ARG A 384 11.05 -5.99 5.85
C ARG A 384 12.45 -5.50 6.25
N HIS A 385 13.10 -6.21 7.16
CA HIS A 385 14.53 -6.01 7.43
C HIS A 385 15.41 -6.31 6.22
N ILE A 386 16.40 -5.45 5.98
CA ILE A 386 17.35 -5.57 4.88
C ILE A 386 18.75 -5.64 5.48
N PRO A 387 19.46 -6.79 5.42
CA PRO A 387 20.81 -6.91 5.96
C PRO A 387 21.85 -6.11 5.16
N ARG A 388 21.53 -5.75 3.91
CA ARG A 388 22.36 -4.95 3.01
C ARG A 388 21.59 -3.77 2.43
N PRO A 389 21.28 -2.74 3.24
CA PRO A 389 20.48 -1.62 2.77
C PRO A 389 21.28 -0.73 1.83
N VAL A 390 20.55 0.03 1.02
CA VAL A 390 21.14 1.01 0.11
C VAL A 390 20.60 2.39 0.46
N GLU A 391 21.52 3.31 0.68
CA GLU A 391 21.19 4.71 0.85
C GLU A 391 21.30 5.42 -0.50
N LEU A 392 20.30 6.25 -0.78
CA LEU A 392 20.20 7.06 -1.99
C LEU A 392 20.78 8.46 -1.76
N ASN A 393 21.46 9.02 -2.77
CA ASN A 393 21.62 10.48 -2.85
C ASN A 393 20.28 11.14 -3.24
N PRO A 394 19.66 11.94 -2.36
CA PRO A 394 18.28 12.38 -2.53
C PRO A 394 18.08 13.40 -3.66
N TRP A 395 19.14 14.07 -4.14
CA TRP A 395 19.05 15.23 -5.04
C TRP A 395 19.51 14.97 -6.48
N VAL A 396 19.70 13.71 -6.89
CA VAL A 396 20.11 13.41 -8.27
C VAL A 396 18.93 13.60 -9.26
N PRO A 397 19.01 14.53 -10.22
CA PRO A 397 17.96 14.72 -11.22
C PRO A 397 18.00 13.64 -12.30
N GLY A 398 16.83 13.17 -12.74
CA GLY A 398 16.65 12.26 -13.88
C GLY A 398 17.17 10.82 -13.73
N THR A 399 18.11 10.57 -12.81
CA THR A 399 18.77 9.28 -12.63
C THR A 399 18.32 8.62 -11.32
N GLY A 400 18.17 7.30 -11.34
CA GLY A 400 17.75 6.53 -10.18
C GLY A 400 16.25 6.61 -9.91
N ARG A 401 15.84 6.06 -8.77
CA ARG A 401 14.44 6.04 -8.30
C ARG A 401 14.40 6.61 -6.90
N GLY A 402 13.29 7.26 -6.56
CA GLY A 402 12.98 7.56 -5.17
C GLY A 402 13.52 8.88 -4.64
N GLY A 403 14.41 9.62 -5.34
CA GLY A 403 14.91 10.92 -4.87
C GLY A 403 13.82 12.00 -4.73
N PHE A 404 14.05 13.04 -3.93
CA PHE A 404 13.06 14.08 -3.66
C PHE A 404 12.58 14.81 -4.94
N PRO A 405 13.45 15.21 -5.89
CA PRO A 405 13.00 15.75 -7.17
C PRO A 405 12.09 14.80 -7.97
N ASN A 406 12.27 13.48 -7.83
CA ASN A 406 11.39 12.50 -8.48
C ASN A 406 10.02 12.42 -7.80
N ALA A 407 9.96 12.56 -6.47
CA ALA A 407 8.70 12.63 -5.73
C ALA A 407 7.91 13.89 -6.12
N VAL A 408 8.57 15.05 -6.18
CA VAL A 408 7.95 16.30 -6.66
C VAL A 408 7.45 16.17 -8.10
N ARG A 409 8.25 15.57 -9.00
CA ARG A 409 7.79 15.26 -10.37
C ARG A 409 6.60 14.30 -10.39
N SER A 410 6.46 13.40 -9.41
CA SER A 410 5.29 12.53 -9.28
C SER A 410 4.04 13.33 -8.94
N VAL A 411 4.14 14.25 -7.97
CA VAL A 411 3.06 15.18 -7.63
C VAL A 411 2.70 16.09 -8.82
N GLN A 412 3.69 16.63 -9.55
CA GLN A 412 3.43 17.42 -10.76
C GLN A 412 2.72 16.61 -11.87
N ARG A 413 3.04 15.32 -12.02
CA ARG A 413 2.31 14.44 -12.96
C ARG A 413 0.88 14.17 -12.49
N ALA A 414 0.69 14.00 -11.18
CA ALA A 414 -0.61 13.81 -10.55
C ALA A 414 -1.52 15.02 -10.76
N ALA A 415 -1.02 16.23 -10.51
CA ALA A 415 -1.74 17.49 -10.74
C ALA A 415 -2.11 17.72 -12.20
N ARG A 416 -1.16 17.50 -13.12
CA ARG A 416 -1.44 17.59 -14.57
C ARG A 416 -2.52 16.60 -15.02
N TRP A 417 -2.49 15.37 -14.53
CA TRP A 417 -3.55 14.41 -14.80
C TRP A 417 -4.89 14.84 -14.16
N ALA A 418 -4.87 15.42 -12.95
CA ALA A 418 -6.09 15.90 -12.30
C ALA A 418 -6.75 17.07 -13.07
N LEU A 419 -5.95 17.89 -13.76
CA LEU A 419 -6.41 18.96 -14.65
C LEU A 419 -6.92 18.45 -16.00
N SER A 420 -6.28 17.42 -16.56
CA SER A 420 -6.60 16.87 -17.87
C SER A 420 -6.50 15.34 -17.84
N PRO A 421 -7.50 14.66 -17.23
CA PRO A 421 -7.42 13.24 -17.01
C PRO A 421 -7.65 12.47 -18.32
N VAL A 422 -7.18 11.24 -18.34
CA VAL A 422 -7.42 10.28 -19.42
C VAL A 422 -7.92 8.96 -18.83
N GLU A 423 -8.80 8.29 -19.57
CA GLU A 423 -9.41 7.02 -19.21
C GLU A 423 -8.90 5.90 -20.14
N TYR A 424 -8.98 4.66 -19.67
CA TYR A 424 -8.58 3.48 -20.45
C TYR A 424 -9.70 3.07 -21.39
N ASN A 425 -9.40 2.92 -22.68
CA ASN A 425 -10.32 2.31 -23.63
C ASN A 425 -10.23 0.76 -23.54
N PRO A 426 -11.34 0.01 -23.45
CA PRO A 426 -11.32 -1.45 -23.49
C PRO A 426 -10.56 -2.04 -24.70
N ALA A 427 -10.66 -1.39 -25.87
CA ALA A 427 -9.99 -1.79 -27.11
C ALA A 427 -8.49 -1.43 -27.16
N GLY A 428 -7.96 -0.71 -26.15
CA GLY A 428 -6.55 -0.30 -26.10
C GLY A 428 -6.35 1.22 -26.20
N GLY A 429 -5.23 1.71 -25.66
CA GLY A 429 -4.96 3.16 -25.62
C GLY A 429 -5.75 3.92 -24.53
N PHE A 430 -5.84 5.23 -24.69
CA PHE A 430 -6.49 6.15 -23.76
C PHE A 430 -7.43 7.09 -24.50
N PHE A 431 -8.46 7.58 -23.83
CA PHE A 431 -9.31 8.65 -24.34
C PHE A 431 -9.51 9.74 -23.28
N PRO A 432 -9.67 11.02 -23.67
CA PRO A 432 -10.05 12.08 -22.74
C PRO A 432 -11.56 11.96 -22.44
N PRO A 433 -11.99 11.77 -21.18
CA PRO A 433 -13.41 11.82 -20.85
C PRO A 433 -13.89 13.28 -20.89
N ARG A 434 -15.20 13.48 -21.07
CA ARG A 434 -15.83 14.78 -20.81
C ARG A 434 -15.46 15.27 -19.42
N GLN A 435 -15.10 16.55 -19.34
CA GLN A 435 -14.82 17.20 -18.06
C GLN A 435 -16.12 17.80 -17.54
N GLU A 436 -16.58 17.31 -16.39
CA GLU A 436 -17.64 17.96 -15.64
C GLU A 436 -17.07 19.09 -14.79
N LYS A 437 -17.94 20.01 -14.35
CA LYS A 437 -17.58 20.94 -13.28
C LYS A 437 -17.20 20.09 -12.07
N LYS A 438 -15.97 20.28 -11.57
CA LYS A 438 -15.48 19.52 -10.43
C LYS A 438 -16.37 19.77 -9.22
N GLY A 439 -16.77 18.69 -8.57
CA GLY A 439 -17.48 18.75 -7.30
C GLY A 439 -16.56 19.14 -6.13
N GLU A 440 -17.09 19.00 -4.93
CA GLU A 440 -16.39 19.28 -3.68
C GLU A 440 -15.88 17.98 -3.05
N VAL A 441 -14.75 18.04 -2.35
CA VAL A 441 -14.23 16.93 -1.54
C VAL A 441 -14.00 17.44 -0.12
N ASP A 442 -14.81 16.97 0.83
CA ASP A 442 -14.63 17.18 2.27
C ASP A 442 -14.27 15.85 2.92
N VAL A 443 -13.01 15.70 3.29
CA VAL A 443 -12.52 14.50 3.99
C VAL A 443 -12.19 14.86 5.43
N ARG A 444 -12.57 14.04 6.42
CA ARG A 444 -12.32 14.34 7.85
C ARG A 444 -11.69 13.17 8.61
N HIS A 445 -10.84 13.50 9.57
CA HIS A 445 -10.25 12.55 10.52
C HIS A 445 -11.24 12.32 11.67
N VAL A 446 -12.18 11.41 11.42
CA VAL A 446 -13.22 10.96 12.37
C VAL A 446 -13.56 9.50 12.07
N PRO A 447 -13.96 8.71 13.08
CA PRO A 447 -14.37 7.34 12.84
C PRO A 447 -15.70 7.26 12.08
N ALA A 448 -15.84 6.22 11.25
CA ALA A 448 -17.05 5.93 10.47
C ALA A 448 -18.31 5.71 11.34
N SER A 449 -18.13 5.36 12.61
CA SER A 449 -19.21 5.22 13.60
C SER A 449 -19.72 6.56 14.15
N HIS A 450 -19.07 7.69 13.83
CA HIS A 450 -19.44 9.01 14.32
C HIS A 450 -19.35 10.08 13.22
N LEU A 451 -20.43 10.24 12.45
CA LEU A 451 -20.49 11.14 11.30
C LEU A 451 -21.27 12.43 11.62
N ALA A 452 -20.97 13.08 12.76
CA ALA A 452 -21.71 14.27 13.23
C ALA A 452 -21.72 15.46 12.25
N HIS A 453 -20.72 15.55 11.37
CA HIS A 453 -20.62 16.59 10.35
C HIS A 453 -21.47 16.33 9.10
N VAL A 454 -22.03 15.13 8.96
CA VAL A 454 -22.93 14.75 7.86
C VAL A 454 -24.36 14.84 8.39
N PRO A 455 -25.28 15.59 7.77
CA PRO A 455 -26.68 15.60 8.18
C PRO A 455 -27.37 14.25 7.97
N ASP A 456 -28.42 13.97 8.74
CA ASP A 456 -29.21 12.74 8.56
C ASP A 456 -30.02 12.82 7.27
N GLY A 457 -30.16 11.68 6.58
CA GLY A 457 -30.92 11.62 5.33
C GLY A 457 -30.40 12.56 4.22
N SER A 458 -29.11 12.92 4.21
CA SER A 458 -28.54 13.83 3.21
C SER A 458 -27.73 13.12 2.13
N VAL A 459 -27.34 11.86 2.32
CA VAL A 459 -26.47 11.12 1.40
C VAL A 459 -27.29 10.40 0.32
N ASP A 460 -26.96 10.66 -0.95
CA ASP A 460 -27.61 10.08 -2.13
C ASP A 460 -27.02 8.72 -2.53
N LEU A 461 -25.71 8.57 -2.35
CA LEU A 461 -24.96 7.39 -2.76
C LEU A 461 -23.89 7.07 -1.72
N LEU A 462 -23.82 5.81 -1.29
CA LEU A 462 -22.68 5.26 -0.56
C LEU A 462 -21.78 4.52 -1.55
N LEU A 463 -20.48 4.85 -1.61
CA LEU A 463 -19.48 4.05 -2.33
C LEU A 463 -18.23 3.92 -1.46
N THR A 464 -17.90 2.70 -1.06
CA THR A 464 -16.81 2.49 -0.09
C THR A 464 -16.14 1.12 -0.23
N ASP A 465 -14.99 0.96 0.42
CA ASP A 465 -14.24 -0.29 0.53
C ASP A 465 -13.89 -0.49 2.02
N PRO A 466 -14.80 -1.08 2.82
CA PRO A 466 -14.60 -1.20 4.26
C PRO A 466 -13.39 -2.08 4.59
N PRO A 467 -12.74 -1.87 5.74
CA PRO A 467 -11.57 -2.65 6.13
C PRO A 467 -11.92 -4.13 6.30
N TYR A 468 -10.97 -4.99 5.91
CA TYR A 468 -11.11 -6.43 6.01
C TYR A 468 -10.69 -6.92 7.39
N PHE A 469 -11.44 -7.88 7.92
CA PHE A 469 -11.01 -8.66 9.08
C PHE A 469 -9.65 -9.33 8.79
N ASP A 470 -8.77 -9.46 9.80
CA ASP A 470 -7.48 -10.18 9.72
C ASP A 470 -6.57 -9.83 8.51
N ASN A 471 -6.61 -8.57 8.03
CA ASN A 471 -5.75 -8.12 6.92
C ASN A 471 -4.91 -6.89 7.32
N ILE A 472 -3.80 -6.70 6.61
CA ILE A 472 -2.71 -5.73 6.86
C ILE A 472 -3.20 -4.50 7.63
N ALA A 473 -2.69 -4.30 8.85
CA ALA A 473 -2.95 -3.12 9.65
C ALA A 473 -2.31 -1.89 8.99
N TYR A 474 -3.04 -1.27 8.06
CA TYR A 474 -2.53 -0.14 7.28
C TYR A 474 -2.10 1.03 8.16
N SER A 475 -2.75 1.22 9.31
CA SER A 475 -2.38 2.18 10.34
C SER A 475 -0.94 1.99 10.82
N GLU A 476 -0.46 0.75 10.97
CA GLU A 476 0.91 0.46 11.39
C GLU A 476 1.97 0.91 10.39
N LEU A 477 1.65 0.79 9.10
CA LEU A 477 2.52 1.20 8.00
C LEU A 477 2.44 2.72 7.80
N ALA A 478 1.25 3.30 7.97
CA ALA A 478 1.01 4.74 7.88
C ALA A 478 1.66 5.52 9.03
N ASP A 479 1.75 4.92 10.22
CA ASP A 479 2.37 5.50 11.42
C ASP A 479 3.85 5.87 11.22
N PHE A 480 4.53 5.25 10.25
CA PHE A 480 5.88 5.67 9.81
C PHE A 480 5.90 7.09 9.19
N PHE A 481 4.84 7.48 8.48
CA PHE A 481 4.74 8.79 7.84
C PHE A 481 4.18 9.88 8.76
N LEU A 482 3.30 9.49 9.70
CA LEU A 482 2.59 10.39 10.61
C LEU A 482 3.46 11.45 11.30
N PRO A 483 4.59 11.12 11.97
CA PRO A 483 5.41 12.11 12.66
C PRO A 483 5.94 13.20 11.72
N TRP A 484 6.31 12.81 10.50
CA TRP A 484 6.83 13.72 9.48
C TRP A 484 5.74 14.60 8.88
N GLN A 485 4.54 14.03 8.67
CA GLN A 485 3.39 14.78 8.17
C GLN A 485 2.92 15.83 9.19
N ARG A 486 2.94 15.52 10.49
CA ARG A 486 2.70 16.50 11.56
C ARG A 486 3.73 17.63 11.55
N MET A 487 5.02 17.28 11.51
CA MET A 487 6.10 18.27 11.46
C MET A 487 5.94 19.25 10.28
N LEU A 488 5.38 18.81 9.15
CA LEU A 488 5.18 19.63 7.96
C LEU A 488 3.82 20.36 7.91
N GLY A 489 2.93 20.14 8.88
CA GLY A 489 1.59 20.73 8.91
C GLY A 489 0.60 20.09 7.93
N LEU A 490 0.79 18.82 7.56
CA LEU A 490 -0.18 18.04 6.77
C LEU A 490 -1.26 17.38 7.63
N VAL A 491 -0.91 17.11 8.90
CA VAL A 491 -1.78 16.46 9.88
C VAL A 491 -1.84 17.33 11.12
N ASP A 492 -3.04 17.78 11.43
CA ASP A 492 -3.29 18.68 12.58
C ASP A 492 -3.92 17.94 13.77
N SER A 493 -4.14 16.63 13.65
CA SER A 493 -4.74 15.84 14.73
C SER A 493 -3.78 15.68 15.92
N PRO A 494 -4.28 15.75 17.17
CA PRO A 494 -3.46 15.56 18.36
C PRO A 494 -2.66 14.26 18.32
N GLU A 495 -1.43 14.29 18.83
CA GLU A 495 -0.62 13.08 18.93
C GLU A 495 -1.21 12.13 19.98
N VAL A 496 -1.49 10.90 19.54
CA VAL A 496 -1.83 9.78 20.41
C VAL A 496 -0.61 8.87 20.55
N PRO A 497 -0.32 8.33 21.76
CA PRO A 497 0.83 7.45 21.98
C PRO A 497 0.79 6.12 21.20
N GLY A 498 -0.41 5.67 20.82
CA GLY A 498 -0.65 4.40 20.15
C GLY A 498 -1.09 4.53 18.69
N LEU A 499 -1.51 3.39 18.13
CA LEU A 499 -2.30 3.35 16.90
C LEU A 499 -3.72 3.90 17.14
N PRO A 500 -4.46 4.32 16.10
CA PRO A 500 -5.82 4.83 16.26
C PRO A 500 -6.72 3.80 16.98
N PRO A 501 -7.40 4.16 18.09
CA PRO A 501 -8.18 3.21 18.91
C PRO A 501 -9.44 2.70 18.18
N ASP A 502 -9.97 3.50 17.26
CA ASP A 502 -11.15 3.18 16.45
C ASP A 502 -10.83 2.37 15.19
N GLN A 503 -9.57 1.91 15.03
CA GLN A 503 -9.23 1.03 13.93
C GLN A 503 -10.04 -0.27 14.01
N LEU A 504 -10.50 -0.72 12.83
CA LEU A 504 -11.27 -1.95 12.67
C LEU A 504 -10.36 -3.17 12.43
N ALA A 505 -9.08 -2.99 12.12
CA ALA A 505 -8.15 -4.11 11.99
C ALA A 505 -7.90 -4.74 13.38
N ALA A 506 -8.19 -6.03 13.52
CA ALA A 506 -7.90 -6.80 14.73
C ALA A 506 -6.48 -7.41 14.63
N PRO A 507 -5.65 -7.33 15.69
CA PRO A 507 -4.31 -7.90 15.68
C PRO A 507 -4.30 -9.43 15.82
N GLY A 508 -5.40 -10.05 16.27
CA GLY A 508 -5.53 -11.49 16.44
C GLY A 508 -6.78 -12.09 15.79
N ARG A 509 -6.86 -13.43 15.91
CA ARG A 509 -7.89 -14.29 15.28
C ARG A 509 -8.88 -14.88 16.29
N SER A 510 -8.90 -14.39 17.53
CA SER A 510 -9.77 -14.95 18.56
C SER A 510 -11.24 -14.61 18.30
N ASP A 511 -12.15 -15.44 18.83
CA ASP A 511 -13.59 -15.19 18.71
C ASP A 511 -14.01 -13.86 19.36
N ALA A 512 -13.36 -13.48 20.47
CA ALA A 512 -13.60 -12.21 21.16
C ALA A 512 -13.22 -10.99 20.29
N GLU A 513 -12.09 -11.04 19.58
CA GLU A 513 -11.70 -9.98 18.63
C GLU A 513 -12.65 -9.93 17.43
N GLY A 514 -13.16 -11.10 16.99
CA GLY A 514 -14.20 -11.19 15.96
C GLY A 514 -15.53 -10.53 16.36
N ASP A 515 -15.93 -10.65 17.63
CA ASP A 515 -17.13 -10.00 18.16
C ASP A 515 -16.96 -8.48 18.27
N VAL A 516 -15.79 -8.01 18.72
CA VAL A 516 -15.47 -6.57 18.75
C VAL A 516 -15.49 -5.98 17.33
N PHE A 517 -14.92 -6.69 16.34
CA PHE A 517 -14.98 -6.28 14.94
C PHE A 517 -16.41 -6.16 14.43
N ARG A 518 -17.24 -7.19 14.69
CA ARG A 518 -18.66 -7.20 14.33
C ARG A 518 -19.39 -5.99 14.91
N GLU A 519 -19.18 -5.69 16.19
CA GLU A 519 -19.85 -4.59 16.89
C GLU A 519 -19.43 -3.22 16.34
N LYS A 520 -18.13 -2.99 16.18
CA LYS A 520 -17.62 -1.74 15.61
C LYS A 520 -18.09 -1.54 14.17
N LEU A 521 -18.00 -2.57 13.32
CA LEU A 521 -18.46 -2.50 11.92
C LEU A 521 -19.99 -2.31 11.83
N GLY A 522 -20.75 -2.97 12.70
CA GLY A 522 -22.20 -2.78 12.82
C GLY A 522 -22.56 -1.35 13.21
N ALA A 523 -21.84 -0.76 14.16
CA ALA A 523 -22.03 0.65 14.53
C ALA A 523 -21.73 1.60 13.35
N CYS A 524 -20.71 1.32 12.55
CA CYS A 524 -20.43 2.07 11.32
C CYS A 524 -21.58 1.96 10.32
N PHE A 525 -22.08 0.76 10.02
CA PHE A 525 -23.21 0.60 9.08
C PHE A 525 -24.50 1.23 9.60
N ALA A 526 -24.75 1.18 10.91
CA ALA A 526 -25.88 1.86 11.54
C ALA A 526 -25.79 3.38 11.32
N GLU A 527 -24.64 3.98 11.62
CA GLU A 527 -24.41 5.41 11.43
C GLU A 527 -24.51 5.81 9.95
N VAL A 528 -23.86 5.07 9.05
CA VAL A 528 -23.93 5.31 7.59
C VAL A 528 -25.36 5.24 7.09
N SER A 529 -26.14 4.23 7.50
CA SER A 529 -27.53 4.08 7.09
C SER A 529 -28.43 5.22 7.59
N ARG A 530 -28.09 5.85 8.72
CA ARG A 530 -28.78 7.04 9.23
C ARG A 530 -28.53 8.27 8.33
N LYS A 531 -27.31 8.40 7.79
CA LYS A 531 -26.94 9.49 6.87
C LYS A 531 -27.52 9.34 5.47
N MET A 532 -27.76 8.11 5.01
CA MET A 532 -28.35 7.82 3.70
C MET A 532 -29.81 8.28 3.60
N LYS A 533 -30.21 8.83 2.45
CA LYS A 533 -31.61 9.07 2.08
C LYS A 533 -32.37 7.75 2.00
N ASP A 534 -33.68 7.79 2.24
CA ASP A 534 -34.52 6.60 2.11
C ASP A 534 -34.52 6.12 0.65
N GLY A 535 -34.32 4.81 0.46
CA GLY A 535 -34.15 4.24 -0.87
C GLY A 535 -32.79 4.53 -1.52
N ALA A 536 -31.84 5.24 -0.88
CA ALA A 536 -30.52 5.47 -1.45
C ALA A 536 -29.77 4.16 -1.74
N LEU A 537 -28.98 4.17 -2.82
CA LEU A 537 -28.13 3.05 -3.19
C LEU A 537 -26.82 3.12 -2.38
N GLY A 538 -26.31 1.96 -1.99
CA GLY A 538 -24.96 1.80 -1.49
C GLY A 538 -24.23 0.72 -2.28
N VAL A 539 -22.94 0.92 -2.50
CA VAL A 539 -22.07 -0.02 -3.19
C VAL A 539 -20.80 -0.15 -2.38
N PHE A 540 -20.40 -1.37 -2.06
CA PHE A 540 -19.09 -1.58 -1.46
C PHE A 540 -18.40 -2.83 -1.97
N THR A 541 -17.08 -2.77 -2.01
CA THR A 541 -16.23 -3.91 -2.36
C THR A 541 -15.80 -4.63 -1.10
N TYR A 542 -15.79 -5.96 -1.13
CA TYR A 542 -15.28 -6.75 -0.01
C TYR A 542 -14.64 -8.05 -0.50
N GLN A 543 -13.57 -8.46 0.18
CA GLN A 543 -12.98 -9.77 0.00
C GLN A 543 -12.46 -10.30 1.33
N HIS A 544 -12.60 -11.60 1.54
CA HIS A 544 -12.05 -12.26 2.71
C HIS A 544 -11.82 -13.74 2.45
N ARG A 545 -10.68 -14.27 2.93
CA ARG A 545 -10.30 -15.67 2.71
C ARG A 545 -11.09 -16.66 3.57
N THR A 546 -11.49 -16.25 4.77
CA THR A 546 -12.14 -17.14 5.76
C THR A 546 -13.64 -16.94 5.86
N ALA A 547 -14.34 -18.02 6.20
CA ALA A 547 -15.77 -18.02 6.54
C ALA A 547 -16.11 -17.01 7.65
N VAL A 548 -15.30 -16.97 8.72
CA VAL A 548 -15.51 -16.09 9.88
C VAL A 548 -15.62 -14.63 9.45
N GLY A 549 -14.72 -14.12 8.60
CA GLY A 549 -14.77 -12.72 8.16
C GLY A 549 -16.05 -12.37 7.38
N TRP A 550 -16.61 -13.33 6.63
CA TRP A 550 -17.89 -13.17 5.93
C TRP A 550 -19.09 -13.25 6.88
N GLU A 551 -19.05 -14.12 7.88
CA GLU A 551 -20.09 -14.22 8.92
C GLU A 551 -20.16 -12.93 9.76
N ARG A 552 -19.00 -12.32 10.08
CA ARG A 552 -18.94 -11.05 10.80
C ARG A 552 -19.52 -9.90 9.98
N LEU A 553 -19.22 -9.85 8.67
CA LEU A 553 -19.83 -8.88 7.76
C LEU A 553 -21.36 -9.05 7.70
N ALA A 554 -21.84 -10.29 7.53
CA ALA A 554 -23.28 -10.58 7.48
C ALA A 554 -23.98 -10.14 8.78
N SER A 555 -23.39 -10.45 9.93
CA SER A 555 -23.94 -10.08 11.24
C SER A 555 -23.96 -8.55 11.44
N ALA A 556 -22.91 -7.85 11.02
CA ALA A 556 -22.87 -6.38 11.07
C ALA A 556 -23.99 -5.76 10.20
N LEU A 557 -24.18 -6.25 8.97
CA LEU A 557 -25.20 -5.77 8.06
C LEU A 557 -26.63 -6.10 8.51
N ALA A 558 -26.86 -7.28 9.12
CA ALA A 558 -28.18 -7.72 9.59
C ALA A 558 -28.82 -6.76 10.61
N SER A 559 -27.99 -5.99 11.31
CA SER A 559 -28.40 -4.97 12.28
C SER A 559 -28.80 -3.63 11.63
N SER A 560 -28.55 -3.45 10.34
CA SER A 560 -28.79 -2.21 9.59
C SER A 560 -30.00 -2.32 8.65
N PRO A 561 -30.65 -1.21 8.27
CA PRO A 561 -31.73 -1.20 7.27
C PRO A 561 -31.19 -1.25 5.83
N LEU A 562 -30.10 -1.98 5.59
CA LEU A 562 -29.46 -2.10 4.27
C LEU A 562 -29.82 -3.46 3.66
N ARG A 563 -30.69 -3.44 2.65
CA ARG A 563 -31.07 -4.64 1.91
C ARG A 563 -30.09 -4.88 0.77
N VAL A 564 -29.49 -6.07 0.70
CA VAL A 564 -28.67 -6.46 -0.45
C VAL A 564 -29.59 -6.68 -1.65
N VAL A 565 -29.27 -6.03 -2.77
CA VAL A 565 -30.05 -6.10 -4.02
C VAL A 565 -29.31 -6.80 -5.14
N ASN A 566 -27.97 -6.82 -5.12
CA ASN A 566 -27.17 -7.52 -6.11
C ASN A 566 -25.76 -7.83 -5.58
N VAL A 567 -25.12 -8.87 -6.12
CA VAL A 567 -23.71 -9.21 -5.89
C VAL A 567 -23.05 -9.63 -7.21
N PHE A 568 -21.84 -9.14 -7.48
CA PHE A 568 -21.06 -9.54 -8.65
C PHE A 568 -19.55 -9.39 -8.39
N PRO A 569 -18.67 -10.11 -9.11
CA PRO A 569 -17.24 -9.96 -8.98
C PRO A 569 -16.73 -8.72 -9.73
N LEU A 570 -15.69 -8.07 -9.21
CA LEU A 570 -14.98 -7.01 -9.91
C LEU A 570 -13.47 -7.13 -9.66
N ALA A 571 -12.68 -6.98 -10.71
CA ALA A 571 -11.23 -7.08 -10.61
C ALA A 571 -10.66 -5.94 -9.74
N GLY A 572 -10.15 -6.28 -8.56
CA GLY A 572 -9.74 -5.33 -7.52
C GLY A 572 -8.23 -5.26 -7.30
N ASP A 573 -7.53 -6.39 -7.42
CA ASP A 573 -6.07 -6.48 -7.35
C ASP A 573 -5.54 -7.30 -8.53
N VAL A 574 -5.03 -6.62 -9.55
CA VAL A 574 -4.60 -7.22 -10.84
C VAL A 574 -3.13 -6.95 -11.19
N GLY A 575 -2.37 -6.36 -10.26
CA GLY A 575 -0.93 -6.13 -10.44
C GLY A 575 -0.08 -7.40 -10.25
N THR A 576 1.14 -7.39 -10.81
CA THR A 576 2.20 -8.37 -10.53
C THR A 576 2.79 -8.11 -9.14
N SER A 577 2.13 -8.62 -8.10
CA SER A 577 2.71 -8.67 -6.76
C SER A 577 3.59 -9.91 -6.63
N LEU A 578 4.80 -9.76 -6.08
CA LEU A 578 5.71 -10.88 -5.74
C LEU A 578 5.10 -11.87 -4.73
N HIS A 579 3.96 -11.53 -4.11
CA HIS A 579 3.23 -12.35 -3.13
C HIS A 579 1.91 -12.93 -3.65
N LYS A 580 1.63 -12.84 -4.97
CA LYS A 580 0.45 -13.52 -5.52
C LYS A 580 0.71 -15.01 -5.65
N HIS A 581 0.24 -15.75 -4.65
CA HIS A 581 0.10 -17.21 -4.70
C HIS A 581 -1.22 -17.59 -5.38
N ASP A 582 -1.39 -18.88 -5.70
CA ASP A 582 -2.61 -19.38 -6.34
C ASP A 582 -3.87 -19.15 -5.51
N GLU A 583 -3.73 -19.11 -4.18
CA GLU A 583 -4.82 -18.83 -3.22
C GLU A 583 -5.09 -17.33 -3.00
N SER A 584 -4.44 -16.43 -3.75
CA SER A 584 -4.65 -14.99 -3.60
C SER A 584 -5.91 -14.54 -4.34
N ILE A 585 -6.79 -13.84 -3.62
CA ILE A 585 -7.99 -13.23 -4.22
C ILE A 585 -7.54 -12.01 -5.04
N SER A 586 -8.00 -11.95 -6.29
CA SER A 586 -7.76 -10.86 -7.25
C SER A 586 -9.07 -10.17 -7.66
N TRP A 587 -10.20 -10.84 -7.44
CA TRP A 587 -11.54 -10.33 -7.70
C TRP A 587 -12.30 -10.10 -6.39
N ASP A 588 -12.63 -8.85 -6.12
CA ASP A 588 -13.50 -8.50 -5.00
C ASP A 588 -14.93 -8.90 -5.32
N ALA A 589 -15.73 -9.14 -4.28
CA ALA A 589 -17.18 -9.15 -4.42
C ALA A 589 -17.70 -7.72 -4.23
N VAL A 590 -18.47 -7.23 -5.19
CA VAL A 590 -19.21 -5.98 -5.07
C VAL A 590 -20.59 -6.30 -4.52
N LEU A 591 -20.91 -5.76 -3.35
CA LEU A 591 -22.22 -5.83 -2.76
C LEU A 591 -22.96 -4.52 -3.05
N VAL A 592 -24.13 -4.65 -3.68
CA VAL A 592 -25.03 -3.55 -3.93
C VAL A 592 -26.15 -3.62 -2.92
N VAL A 593 -26.36 -2.55 -2.16
CA VAL A 593 -27.38 -2.44 -1.13
C VAL A 593 -28.30 -1.26 -1.39
N ARG A 594 -29.50 -1.31 -0.83
CA ARG A 594 -30.44 -0.20 -0.82
C ARG A 594 -30.93 0.04 0.60
N LYS A 595 -31.00 1.30 1.03
CA LYS A 595 -31.62 1.64 2.31
C LYS A 595 -33.12 1.35 2.23
N ASP A 596 -33.58 0.45 3.09
CA ASP A 596 -34.95 -0.02 3.16
C ASP A 596 -35.43 0.10 4.62
N VAL A 597 -36.14 1.19 4.92
CA VAL A 597 -36.62 1.48 6.27
C VAL A 597 -37.69 0.50 6.76
N ALA A 598 -38.32 -0.25 5.84
CA ALA A 598 -39.27 -1.30 6.18
C ALA A 598 -38.58 -2.64 6.53
N LEU A 599 -37.27 -2.75 6.27
CA LEU A 599 -36.50 -3.95 6.58
C LEU A 599 -36.43 -4.16 8.09
N LYS A 600 -36.95 -5.30 8.55
CA LYS A 600 -36.83 -5.71 9.96
C LYS A 600 -35.37 -6.05 10.27
N ARG A 601 -34.76 -5.26 11.15
CA ARG A 601 -33.43 -5.55 11.71
C ARG A 601 -33.45 -6.88 12.45
N ARG A 602 -32.40 -7.69 12.27
CA ARG A 602 -32.27 -8.99 12.91
C ARG A 602 -31.05 -8.99 13.82
N SER A 603 -31.13 -9.76 14.91
CA SER A 603 -29.98 -10.00 15.78
C SER A 603 -28.96 -10.97 15.16
N LYS A 604 -29.40 -11.78 14.18
CA LYS A 604 -28.56 -12.75 13.45
C LYS A 604 -28.97 -12.85 11.97
N PRO A 605 -28.05 -13.22 11.07
CA PRO A 605 -28.36 -13.53 9.67
C PRO A 605 -29.37 -14.67 9.52
N ALA A 606 -30.12 -14.70 8.42
CA ALA A 606 -31.06 -15.78 8.12
C ALA A 606 -30.36 -17.04 7.62
N ASN A 607 -31.15 -18.11 7.51
CA ASN A 607 -30.75 -19.28 6.73
C ASN A 607 -30.65 -18.95 5.23
N VAL A 608 -29.79 -19.68 4.53
CA VAL A 608 -29.35 -19.37 3.16
C VAL A 608 -29.81 -20.37 2.13
N ASP A 609 -30.07 -19.86 0.93
CA ASP A 609 -30.29 -20.63 -0.28
C ASP A 609 -28.94 -20.87 -0.99
N VAL A 610 -28.39 -22.07 -0.77
CA VAL A 610 -27.11 -22.50 -1.36
C VAL A 610 -27.21 -22.71 -2.87
N ILE A 611 -28.39 -23.04 -3.40
CA ILE A 611 -28.57 -23.30 -4.84
C ILE A 611 -28.51 -21.98 -5.61
N ALA A 612 -29.21 -20.95 -5.13
CA ALA A 612 -29.15 -19.63 -5.74
C ALA A 612 -27.73 -19.02 -5.70
N ALA A 613 -27.04 -19.19 -4.57
CA ALA A 613 -25.64 -18.75 -4.43
C ALA A 613 -24.72 -19.50 -5.41
N ALA A 614 -24.94 -20.81 -5.59
CA ALA A 614 -24.16 -21.65 -6.48
C ALA A 614 -24.36 -21.22 -7.95
N GLY A 615 -25.61 -21.05 -8.38
CA GLY A 615 -25.93 -20.58 -9.73
C GLY A 615 -25.33 -19.21 -10.06
N MET A 616 -25.15 -18.34 -9.07
CA MET A 616 -24.44 -17.06 -9.25
C MET A 616 -22.96 -17.27 -9.61
N VAL A 617 -22.26 -18.12 -8.87
CA VAL A 617 -20.83 -18.41 -9.11
C VAL A 617 -20.64 -19.13 -10.44
N GLU A 618 -21.54 -20.05 -10.80
CA GLU A 618 -21.49 -20.76 -12.08
C GLU A 618 -21.62 -19.79 -13.27
N ARG A 619 -22.60 -18.88 -13.22
CA ARG A 619 -22.79 -17.87 -14.26
C ARG A 619 -21.55 -17.01 -14.43
N TRP A 620 -21.00 -16.49 -13.33
CA TRP A 620 -19.82 -15.62 -13.40
C TRP A 620 -18.56 -16.38 -13.84
N SER A 621 -18.41 -17.64 -13.43
CA SER A 621 -17.33 -18.50 -13.91
C SER A 621 -17.41 -18.66 -15.43
N ARG A 622 -18.60 -18.89 -15.99
CA ARG A 622 -18.80 -18.98 -17.45
C ARG A 622 -18.54 -17.66 -18.18
N VAL A 623 -18.95 -16.53 -17.60
CA VAL A 623 -18.73 -15.19 -18.20
C VAL A 623 -17.24 -14.82 -18.23
N LEU A 624 -16.44 -15.32 -17.29
CA LEU A 624 -15.04 -14.94 -17.10
C LEU A 624 -14.04 -16.04 -17.49
N ASP A 625 -14.50 -17.20 -17.96
CA ASP A 625 -13.66 -18.39 -18.22
C ASP A 625 -12.56 -18.13 -19.27
N ASP A 626 -12.86 -17.30 -20.27
CA ASP A 626 -11.93 -17.00 -21.36
C ASP A 626 -10.92 -15.88 -21.05
N LEU A 627 -11.00 -15.25 -19.87
CA LEU A 627 -10.05 -14.24 -19.46
C LEU A 627 -8.72 -14.86 -19.04
N THR A 628 -7.67 -14.56 -19.82
CA THR A 628 -6.31 -15.00 -19.49
C THR A 628 -5.66 -14.15 -18.40
N SER A 629 -6.09 -12.90 -18.22
CA SER A 629 -5.59 -11.98 -17.20
C SER A 629 -6.62 -10.86 -16.89
N PRO A 630 -7.02 -10.67 -15.62
CA PRO A 630 -6.79 -11.59 -14.50
C PRO A 630 -7.66 -12.84 -14.70
N ARG A 631 -7.13 -14.02 -14.37
CA ARG A 631 -7.95 -15.24 -14.34
C ARG A 631 -8.93 -15.17 -13.17
N PHE A 632 -10.13 -15.72 -13.34
CA PHE A 632 -11.09 -15.90 -12.25
C PHE A 632 -10.88 -17.29 -11.62
N ARG A 633 -10.06 -17.35 -10.57
CA ARG A 633 -9.55 -18.60 -10.00
C ARG A 633 -10.47 -19.14 -8.91
N LYS A 634 -10.18 -20.35 -8.41
CA LYS A 634 -10.90 -20.98 -7.30
C LYS A 634 -11.03 -20.08 -6.06
N ALA A 635 -9.96 -19.39 -5.66
CA ALA A 635 -10.00 -18.45 -4.54
C ALA A 635 -10.98 -17.28 -4.78
N ASP A 636 -11.12 -16.82 -6.03
CA ASP A 636 -12.06 -15.77 -6.43
C ASP A 636 -13.50 -16.29 -6.47
N GLN A 637 -13.69 -17.52 -6.95
CA GLN A 637 -14.98 -18.22 -6.93
C GLN A 637 -15.48 -18.45 -5.51
N ASP A 638 -14.61 -18.91 -4.60
CA ASP A 638 -14.94 -19.09 -3.19
C ASP A 638 -15.21 -17.75 -2.48
N ASN A 639 -14.55 -16.67 -2.89
CA ASN A 639 -14.84 -15.32 -2.40
C ASN A 639 -16.25 -14.85 -2.83
N LEU A 640 -16.59 -15.02 -4.11
CA LEU A 640 -17.91 -14.68 -4.65
C LEU A 640 -19.02 -15.56 -4.05
N TRP A 641 -18.75 -16.86 -3.86
CA TRP A 641 -19.64 -17.81 -3.20
C TRP A 641 -20.07 -17.33 -1.82
N ARG A 642 -19.09 -16.97 -0.97
CA ARG A 642 -19.38 -16.48 0.38
C ARG A 642 -20.16 -15.16 0.35
N ALA A 643 -19.84 -14.26 -0.58
CA ALA A 643 -20.61 -13.04 -0.78
C ALA A 643 -22.08 -13.31 -1.16
N ALA A 644 -22.32 -14.29 -2.04
CA ALA A 644 -23.65 -14.70 -2.45
C ALA A 644 -24.45 -15.34 -1.29
N LEU A 645 -23.81 -16.16 -0.45
CA LEU A 645 -24.41 -16.68 0.77
C LEU A 645 -24.78 -15.56 1.75
N VAL A 646 -23.89 -14.60 1.97
CA VAL A 646 -24.17 -13.41 2.80
C VAL A 646 -25.37 -12.64 2.26
N ALA A 647 -25.42 -12.37 0.96
CA ALA A 647 -26.56 -11.71 0.33
C ALA A 647 -27.88 -12.49 0.50
N SER A 648 -27.84 -13.81 0.38
CA SER A 648 -28.99 -14.69 0.62
C SER A 648 -29.46 -14.59 2.08
N SER A 649 -28.55 -14.60 3.04
CA SER A 649 -28.85 -14.52 4.48
C SER A 649 -29.45 -13.17 4.91
N LEU A 650 -29.17 -12.11 4.16
CA LEU A 650 -29.66 -10.75 4.40
C LEU A 650 -30.94 -10.43 3.61
N SER A 651 -31.29 -11.30 2.65
CA SER A 651 -32.58 -11.28 1.97
C SER A 651 -33.64 -12.00 2.83
N ASN A 652 -34.90 -12.08 2.39
CA ASN A 652 -36.03 -12.58 3.20
C ASN A 652 -35.91 -14.03 3.73
N GLY A 653 -34.77 -14.72 3.59
CA GLY A 653 -34.37 -15.87 4.39
C GLY A 653 -35.33 -17.05 4.23
N SER A 654 -35.24 -17.73 3.08
CA SER A 654 -36.11 -18.87 2.75
C SER A 654 -35.34 -20.19 2.61
N GLY A 655 -34.05 -20.22 2.96
CA GLY A 655 -33.21 -21.41 2.80
C GLY A 655 -33.21 -22.35 4.01
N PRO A 656 -32.83 -23.63 3.85
CA PRO A 656 -32.85 -24.61 4.94
C PRO A 656 -31.57 -24.61 5.79
N ILE A 657 -30.49 -23.95 5.38
CA ILE A 657 -29.15 -24.10 5.98
C ILE A 657 -28.74 -22.83 6.73
N ALA A 658 -28.15 -22.97 7.92
CA ALA A 658 -27.57 -21.85 8.63
C ALA A 658 -26.38 -21.26 7.86
N LEU A 659 -26.26 -19.92 7.83
CA LEU A 659 -25.16 -19.23 7.14
C LEU A 659 -23.78 -19.72 7.61
N SER A 660 -23.59 -19.88 8.93
CA SER A 660 -22.33 -20.32 9.54
C SER A 660 -21.84 -21.67 9.01
N ASP A 661 -22.77 -22.57 8.69
CA ASP A 661 -22.45 -23.90 8.18
C ASP A 661 -22.18 -23.83 6.68
N ALA A 662 -22.99 -23.09 5.93
CA ALA A 662 -22.81 -22.90 4.50
C ALA A 662 -21.48 -22.22 4.15
N LEU A 663 -21.03 -21.23 4.95
CA LEU A 663 -19.77 -20.51 4.71
C LEU A 663 -18.51 -21.38 4.84
N LYS A 664 -18.59 -22.50 5.57
CA LYS A 664 -17.50 -23.48 5.73
C LYS A 664 -17.35 -24.39 4.50
N LEU A 665 -18.40 -24.51 3.68
CA LEU A 665 -18.40 -25.34 2.49
C LEU A 665 -17.69 -24.62 1.33
N PRO A 666 -16.76 -25.29 0.61
CA PRO A 666 -16.21 -24.74 -0.61
C PRO A 666 -17.24 -24.82 -1.74
N TRP A 667 -17.15 -23.90 -2.71
CA TRP A 667 -18.22 -23.74 -3.72
C TRP A 667 -18.43 -25.00 -4.58
N ASP A 668 -17.37 -25.71 -4.93
CA ASP A 668 -17.38 -26.92 -5.77
C ASP A 668 -18.01 -28.13 -5.07
N ALA A 669 -17.83 -28.27 -3.76
CA ALA A 669 -18.54 -29.29 -2.98
C ALA A 669 -20.08 -29.11 -3.04
N SER A 670 -20.56 -27.89 -3.33
CA SER A 670 -21.99 -27.61 -3.47
C SER A 670 -22.57 -27.99 -4.85
N LEU A 671 -21.75 -28.23 -5.86
CA LEU A 671 -22.20 -28.69 -7.18
C LEU A 671 -22.71 -30.14 -7.15
N GLY A 672 -22.11 -31.00 -6.31
CA GLY A 672 -22.61 -32.35 -6.05
C GLY A 672 -23.95 -32.37 -5.28
N ILE A 673 -24.29 -31.27 -4.61
CA ILE A 673 -25.53 -31.08 -3.82
C ILE A 673 -26.70 -30.63 -4.71
N ALA A 674 -26.42 -29.98 -5.85
CA ALA A 674 -27.44 -29.57 -6.82
C ALA A 674 -27.89 -30.72 -7.76
N GLY A 675 -27.08 -31.78 -7.87
CA GLY A 675 -27.32 -32.91 -8.79
C GLY A 675 -28.15 -34.05 -8.20
N GLU A 676 -27.97 -34.39 -6.93
CA GLU A 676 -28.66 -35.53 -6.31
C GLU A 676 -28.94 -35.30 -4.81
N THR A 677 -30.21 -35.49 -4.40
CA THR A 677 -30.73 -35.68 -3.02
C THR A 677 -31.09 -34.45 -2.18
N GLY A 678 -32.28 -34.52 -1.57
CA GLY A 678 -33.00 -33.43 -0.88
C GLY A 678 -32.51 -33.03 0.53
N PRO A 679 -33.26 -32.13 1.21
CA PRO A 679 -32.81 -31.37 2.40
C PRO A 679 -32.37 -32.19 3.62
N GLU A 680 -32.73 -33.47 3.72
CA GLU A 680 -32.42 -34.33 4.88
C GLU A 680 -30.93 -34.75 4.94
N LYS A 681 -30.21 -34.85 3.81
CA LYS A 681 -28.77 -35.18 3.81
C LYS A 681 -27.86 -33.96 4.03
N LEU A 682 -28.37 -32.75 3.77
CA LEU A 682 -27.68 -31.48 4.04
C LEU A 682 -27.45 -31.26 5.54
N GLN A 683 -28.44 -31.62 6.37
CA GLN A 683 -28.29 -31.62 7.82
C GLN A 683 -27.28 -32.68 8.28
N ALA A 684 -27.26 -33.86 7.65
CA ALA A 684 -26.32 -34.94 7.99
C ALA A 684 -24.84 -34.61 7.65
N ALA A 685 -24.57 -33.94 6.53
CA ALA A 685 -23.21 -33.53 6.16
C ALA A 685 -22.66 -32.37 7.01
N ALA A 686 -23.53 -31.41 7.39
CA ALA A 686 -23.18 -30.36 8.34
C ALA A 686 -22.96 -30.90 9.78
N LEU A 687 -23.76 -31.90 10.19
CA LEU A 687 -23.61 -32.57 11.49
C LEU A 687 -22.39 -33.52 11.55
N ALA A 688 -21.96 -34.08 10.42
CA ALA A 688 -20.79 -34.97 10.36
C ALA A 688 -19.42 -34.25 10.47
N THR A 689 -19.40 -32.91 10.46
CA THR A 689 -18.17 -32.10 10.57
C THR A 689 -18.04 -31.34 11.90
N SER A 690 -18.94 -31.58 12.85
CA SER A 690 -18.78 -31.10 14.23
C SER A 690 -17.89 -32.07 15.02
N PRO A 691 -16.76 -31.63 15.62
CA PRO A 691 -15.97 -32.51 16.47
C PRO A 691 -16.80 -32.84 17.71
N ALA A 692 -16.96 -34.13 17.99
CA ALA A 692 -17.50 -34.58 19.27
C ALA A 692 -16.41 -34.39 20.34
N SER A 693 -16.74 -33.57 21.34
CA SER A 693 -16.03 -33.28 22.62
C SER A 693 -14.60 -32.77 22.56
#